data_AF-A0A559RD41-F1
#
_entry.id   AF-A0A559RD41-F1
#
_cell.length_a   1.000
_cell.length_b   1.000
_cell.length_c   1.000
_cell.angle_alpha   90.00
_cell.angle_beta   90.00
_cell.angle_gamma   90.00
#
_symmetry.space_group_name_H-M   'P 1'
#
loop_
_entity.id
_entity.type
_entity.pdbx_description
1 polymer ?
#
loop_
_entity_poly.entity_id
_entity_poly.type
_entity_poly.pdbx_seq_one_letter_code
_entity_poly.pdbx_strand_id
1 'polypeptide(L)'
;MKKLIFTFYVLLLCNSMYAQDSLNFDFEILKEKEAVGWSSFGNKEYNIVYDTAISQNGVTSASIEGNGNTDEFRVLTYTIPADFGGKKIKLTGYLKTENIVNGWAGLWMRIDPDISIDNMESRKVQGTTDWKKHEVELKTNNNATSISFGGLIVGTGKIWVDNFKITVDGKPLDQAPEKELDKEFDKGSKITIDLSQKNQIENLTLLGRIWGFLKYYHPEVGKGNFNWDYELFRILPDYQKAKSNTDRDKILSNWIDNLGTVKICKKCKPLDENAVLKPNLSWITDGNLSKDLINKLQFITQNRHQGNHYYIDMVRGVGNPEFKNENPYANMPYPDDGFRLLSVYKYWNMINYFFPYKHIMDKDWNESLKENIPPFINAKNELEYELAALKMIADIKDTHANLWRGKDKINEILGDNYPNFHVSFIENKLVIDNFYNEDSPRNGLKIGDIITRINGKKVEDIVTDNQDFYPASNQPTRLRDISFNLLRTTSNSLDIEVEDNGIKLIKTIPVYNKKDIKDFYKWYTKEENISSYRLLKNNIGYVSLKNIKDEDVNKIKKELKNTKGIIVDIRNYPSAFMPFTLGSFFTSSKTPFVKFTTGNIDYPGEFTFGDNLYIPSKGKTYQGKVIVLVNEISQSAAEYTAMAFRAGDNVSIIGSTTAGADGNVSTIYLPGGLKTMISGIGVYYPDGTPTQRVGIVPDIEVKPTIKGLIEERDELIEKAIEIIDDAKIAPINAKD
;
A
#
# COMPACT_ATOMS: atom_id res chain seq x y z
N MET A 1 -48.98 -70.41 0.75
CA MET A 1 -49.16 -70.49 -0.73
C MET A 1 -48.50 -69.29 -1.37
N LYS A 2 -47.91 -69.54 -2.55
CA LYS A 2 -47.15 -68.70 -3.49
C LYS A 2 -47.52 -67.21 -3.68
N LYS A 3 -46.45 -66.42 -3.89
CA LYS A 3 -46.24 -65.23 -4.78
C LYS A 3 -47.01 -63.94 -4.42
N LEU A 4 -46.35 -62.78 -4.29
CA LEU A 4 -45.74 -62.01 -5.39
C LEU A 4 -44.51 -61.19 -4.97
N ILE A 5 -43.56 -61.09 -5.90
CA ILE A 5 -42.33 -60.30 -5.91
C ILE A 5 -42.62 -58.98 -6.66
N PHE A 6 -42.13 -57.84 -6.16
CA PHE A 6 -41.76 -56.61 -6.92
C PHE A 6 -41.02 -55.66 -5.94
N THR A 7 -39.69 -55.75 -5.82
CA THR A 7 -38.67 -54.93 -6.50
C THR A 7 -38.98 -53.42 -6.54
N PHE A 8 -38.46 -52.67 -5.55
CA PHE A 8 -38.25 -51.22 -5.63
C PHE A 8 -36.80 -50.93 -5.20
N TYR A 9 -35.88 -51.00 -6.17
CA TYR A 9 -34.46 -50.68 -5.99
C TYR A 9 -33.91 -50.07 -7.28
N VAL A 10 -34.45 -48.94 -7.73
CA VAL A 10 -33.75 -48.03 -8.67
C VAL A 10 -34.35 -46.63 -8.49
N LEU A 11 -33.73 -45.79 -7.65
CA LEU A 11 -33.88 -44.32 -7.68
C LEU A 11 -32.91 -43.69 -6.65
N LEU A 12 -31.61 -43.96 -6.79
CA LEU A 12 -30.57 -43.29 -5.99
C LEU A 12 -29.19 -43.30 -6.69
N LEU A 13 -29.18 -43.22 -8.02
CA LEU A 13 -27.97 -43.06 -8.83
C LEU A 13 -28.27 -42.14 -10.02
N CYS A 14 -28.47 -40.84 -9.79
CA CYS A 14 -28.43 -39.81 -10.85
C CYS A 14 -28.29 -38.34 -10.38
N ASN A 15 -27.98 -38.06 -9.10
CA ASN A 15 -27.93 -36.67 -8.58
C ASN A 15 -26.52 -36.10 -8.34
N SER A 16 -25.46 -36.71 -8.86
CA SER A 16 -24.08 -36.23 -8.67
C SER A 16 -23.47 -35.52 -9.89
N MET A 17 -24.27 -35.16 -10.91
CA MET A 17 -23.78 -34.48 -12.12
C MET A 17 -24.22 -33.02 -12.31
N TYR A 18 -25.05 -32.44 -11.44
CA TYR A 18 -25.72 -31.14 -11.69
C TYR A 18 -25.20 -29.93 -10.89
N ALA A 19 -24.07 -30.04 -10.17
CA ALA A 19 -23.60 -28.94 -9.30
C ALA A 19 -22.70 -27.91 -10.02
N GLN A 20 -22.04 -28.27 -11.12
CA GLN A 20 -21.16 -27.37 -11.88
C GLN A 20 -21.90 -26.47 -12.89
N ASP A 21 -23.16 -26.76 -13.21
CA ASP A 21 -23.96 -26.02 -14.19
C ASP A 21 -24.16 -24.54 -13.79
N SER A 22 -24.09 -24.24 -12.49
CA SER A 22 -24.13 -22.87 -11.97
C SER A 22 -22.89 -22.02 -12.30
N LEU A 23 -21.77 -22.65 -12.66
CA LEU A 23 -20.50 -21.98 -12.96
C LEU A 23 -20.25 -21.81 -14.47
N ASN A 24 -21.19 -22.22 -15.33
CA ASN A 24 -21.14 -22.02 -16.78
C ASN A 24 -19.89 -22.62 -17.46
N PHE A 25 -19.43 -23.79 -17.01
CA PHE A 25 -18.23 -24.45 -17.54
C PHE A 25 -18.44 -25.10 -18.92
N ASP A 26 -19.68 -25.10 -19.41
CA ASP A 26 -20.14 -25.60 -20.70
C ASP A 26 -20.74 -24.49 -21.60
N PHE A 27 -20.57 -23.21 -21.22
CA PHE A 27 -20.93 -22.05 -22.05
C PHE A 27 -22.42 -21.83 -22.32
N GLU A 28 -23.32 -22.48 -21.59
CA GLU A 28 -24.77 -22.39 -21.79
C GLU A 28 -25.40 -21.05 -21.33
N ILE A 29 -24.70 -20.28 -20.49
CA ILE A 29 -25.17 -19.00 -19.97
C ILE A 29 -24.48 -17.85 -20.72
N LEU A 30 -25.18 -17.25 -21.67
CA LEU A 30 -24.71 -16.11 -22.46
C LEU A 30 -25.37 -14.78 -22.01
N LYS A 31 -24.58 -13.71 -21.98
CA LYS A 31 -25.06 -12.32 -21.83
C LYS A 31 -24.41 -11.47 -22.92
N GLU A 32 -25.20 -10.75 -23.71
CA GLU A 32 -24.70 -9.92 -24.82
C GLU A 32 -23.82 -10.70 -25.82
N LYS A 33 -24.13 -11.98 -26.04
CA LYS A 33 -23.38 -12.94 -26.88
C LYS A 33 -22.02 -13.38 -26.32
N GLU A 34 -21.71 -13.06 -25.07
CA GLU A 34 -20.52 -13.52 -24.35
C GLU A 34 -20.91 -14.52 -23.27
N ALA A 35 -20.09 -15.55 -23.03
CA ALA A 35 -20.34 -16.49 -21.93
C ALA A 35 -20.04 -15.83 -20.59
N VAL A 36 -21.01 -15.90 -19.68
CA VAL A 36 -20.89 -15.31 -18.34
C VAL A 36 -19.76 -15.98 -17.57
N GLY A 37 -18.88 -15.17 -16.96
CA GLY A 37 -17.75 -15.61 -16.14
C GLY A 37 -16.46 -15.94 -16.90
N TRP A 38 -16.52 -16.04 -18.23
CA TRP A 38 -15.36 -16.26 -19.08
C TRP A 38 -14.73 -14.94 -19.52
N SER A 39 -13.41 -14.95 -19.70
CA SER A 39 -12.63 -13.83 -20.23
C SER A 39 -11.53 -14.35 -21.16
N SER A 40 -10.78 -13.44 -21.80
CA SER A 40 -9.72 -13.85 -22.73
C SER A 40 -8.53 -12.90 -22.69
N PHE A 41 -7.34 -13.44 -22.98
CA PHE A 41 -6.08 -12.69 -23.10
C PHE A 41 -5.18 -13.30 -24.19
N GLY A 42 -4.15 -12.57 -24.61
CA GLY A 42 -3.34 -12.89 -25.80
C GLY A 42 -3.71 -11.99 -26.99
N ASN A 43 -3.29 -12.34 -28.21
CA ASN A 43 -3.53 -11.52 -29.40
C ASN A 43 -5.04 -11.39 -29.68
N LYS A 44 -5.52 -10.15 -29.81
CA LYS A 44 -6.92 -9.81 -30.08
C LYS A 44 -7.36 -10.06 -31.54
N GLU A 45 -6.44 -10.37 -32.44
CA GLU A 45 -6.77 -10.74 -33.83
C GLU A 45 -7.39 -12.15 -33.94
N TYR A 46 -7.25 -12.96 -32.89
CA TYR A 46 -7.93 -14.25 -32.79
C TYR A 46 -9.39 -14.03 -32.40
N ASN A 47 -10.30 -14.55 -33.21
CA ASN A 47 -11.73 -14.39 -33.00
C ASN A 47 -12.24 -15.44 -32.03
N ILE A 48 -13.02 -15.01 -31.02
CA ILE A 48 -13.72 -15.92 -30.10
C ILE A 48 -15.21 -15.87 -30.41
N VAL A 49 -15.81 -17.04 -30.61
CA VAL A 49 -17.24 -17.17 -30.91
C VAL A 49 -17.83 -18.30 -30.10
N TYR A 50 -18.96 -18.04 -29.42
CA TYR A 50 -19.77 -19.08 -28.80
C TYR A 50 -20.69 -19.68 -29.87
N ASP A 51 -20.35 -20.89 -30.30
CA ASP A 51 -20.90 -21.60 -31.44
C ASP A 51 -22.06 -22.50 -31.01
N THR A 52 -23.22 -22.32 -31.63
CA THR A 52 -24.43 -23.11 -31.37
C THR A 52 -24.72 -24.17 -32.44
N ALA A 53 -23.90 -24.23 -33.49
CA ALA A 53 -23.98 -25.25 -34.53
C ALA A 53 -23.04 -26.43 -34.25
N ILE A 54 -21.91 -26.16 -33.59
CA ILE A 54 -20.94 -27.17 -33.17
C ILE A 54 -20.83 -27.13 -31.65
N SER A 55 -21.33 -28.17 -30.97
CA SER A 55 -21.16 -28.38 -29.54
C SER A 55 -20.78 -29.83 -29.24
N GLN A 56 -20.22 -30.08 -28.05
CA GLN A 56 -19.94 -31.41 -27.51
C GLN A 56 -20.96 -31.77 -26.42
N ASN A 57 -21.36 -30.80 -25.62
CA ASN A 57 -22.35 -30.91 -24.56
C ASN A 57 -23.31 -29.72 -24.66
N GLY A 58 -24.59 -29.93 -24.36
CA GLY A 58 -25.58 -28.86 -24.46
C GLY A 58 -25.73 -28.30 -25.88
N VAL A 59 -26.03 -27.01 -26.00
CA VAL A 59 -26.27 -26.32 -27.27
C VAL A 59 -25.16 -25.34 -27.64
N THR A 60 -24.22 -25.01 -26.74
CA THR A 60 -23.18 -24.01 -27.00
C THR A 60 -21.79 -24.57 -26.74
N SER A 61 -20.82 -24.28 -27.61
CA SER A 61 -19.39 -24.41 -27.28
C SER A 61 -18.65 -23.10 -27.54
N ALA A 62 -17.42 -22.96 -27.05
CA ALA A 62 -16.60 -21.80 -27.37
C ALA A 62 -15.55 -22.14 -28.41
N SER A 63 -15.43 -21.32 -29.45
CA SER A 63 -14.41 -21.46 -30.49
C SER A 63 -13.40 -20.32 -30.46
N ILE A 64 -12.15 -20.61 -30.80
CA ILE A 64 -11.06 -19.65 -30.99
C ILE A 64 -10.45 -19.90 -32.36
N GLU A 65 -10.42 -18.87 -33.20
CA GLU A 65 -9.93 -18.94 -34.58
C GLU A 65 -8.82 -17.93 -34.84
N GLY A 66 -7.66 -18.42 -35.27
CA GLY A 66 -6.47 -17.64 -35.58
C GLY A 66 -6.18 -17.59 -37.07
N ASN A 67 -6.11 -16.38 -37.62
CA ASN A 67 -5.84 -16.12 -39.04
C ASN A 67 -4.41 -15.57 -39.31
N GLY A 68 -3.52 -15.58 -38.31
CA GLY A 68 -2.24 -14.86 -38.30
C GLY A 68 -0.99 -15.67 -37.88
N ASN A 69 0.15 -14.98 -37.78
CA ASN A 69 1.53 -15.49 -37.66
C ASN A 69 1.78 -16.66 -36.67
N THR A 70 2.87 -17.42 -36.88
CA THR A 70 3.10 -18.77 -36.31
C THR A 70 3.32 -18.85 -34.79
N ASP A 71 3.68 -17.75 -34.12
CA ASP A 71 4.21 -17.80 -32.74
C ASP A 71 3.32 -17.11 -31.70
N GLU A 72 2.18 -16.55 -32.11
CA GLU A 72 1.27 -15.84 -31.21
C GLU A 72 0.14 -16.74 -30.69
N PHE A 73 -0.53 -16.32 -29.62
CA PHE A 73 -1.53 -17.14 -28.93
C PHE A 73 -2.76 -16.37 -28.48
N ARG A 74 -3.86 -17.10 -28.30
CA ARG A 74 -5.08 -16.63 -27.67
C ARG A 74 -5.60 -17.65 -26.66
N VAL A 75 -6.01 -17.15 -25.51
CA VAL A 75 -6.55 -17.95 -24.41
C VAL A 75 -7.96 -17.51 -24.09
N LEU A 76 -8.86 -18.48 -23.95
CA LEU A 76 -10.14 -18.35 -23.27
C LEU A 76 -10.00 -18.91 -21.85
N THR A 77 -10.41 -18.14 -20.84
CA THR A 77 -10.15 -18.48 -19.44
C THR A 77 -11.33 -18.21 -18.52
N TYR A 78 -11.47 -19.07 -17.51
CA TYR A 78 -12.31 -18.91 -16.34
C TYR A 78 -11.43 -18.94 -15.09
N THR A 79 -11.78 -18.17 -14.05
CA THR A 79 -11.05 -18.15 -12.77
C THR A 79 -12.01 -18.42 -11.62
N ILE A 80 -11.64 -19.37 -10.74
CA ILE A 80 -12.37 -19.67 -9.50
C ILE A 80 -11.50 -19.38 -8.27
N PRO A 81 -12.09 -19.02 -7.12
CA PRO A 81 -11.34 -18.99 -5.85
C PRO A 81 -10.86 -20.40 -5.47
N ALA A 82 -9.74 -20.48 -4.76
CA ALA A 82 -9.24 -21.71 -4.14
C ALA A 82 -9.56 -21.74 -2.64
N ASP A 83 -10.86 -21.68 -2.33
CA ASP A 83 -11.44 -21.69 -0.98
C ASP A 83 -11.66 -23.10 -0.41
N PHE A 84 -11.20 -24.12 -1.12
CA PHE A 84 -11.22 -25.52 -0.74
C PHE A 84 -9.81 -26.06 -0.45
N GLY A 85 -9.75 -27.20 0.24
CA GLY A 85 -8.53 -27.94 0.52
C GLY A 85 -8.17 -28.95 -0.58
N GLY A 86 -7.32 -29.92 -0.25
CA GLY A 86 -6.91 -30.99 -1.16
C GLY A 86 -5.50 -30.80 -1.74
N LYS A 87 -5.00 -31.84 -2.42
CA LYS A 87 -3.59 -31.94 -2.84
C LYS A 87 -3.41 -31.91 -4.36
N LYS A 88 -4.46 -32.26 -5.10
CA LYS A 88 -4.46 -32.33 -6.55
C LYS A 88 -5.75 -31.75 -7.10
N ILE A 89 -5.63 -31.01 -8.19
CA ILE A 89 -6.76 -30.55 -8.98
C ILE A 89 -6.60 -31.06 -10.40
N LYS A 90 -7.70 -31.54 -10.97
CA LYS A 90 -7.77 -32.02 -12.35
C LYS A 90 -8.83 -31.25 -13.10
N LEU A 91 -8.42 -30.63 -14.19
CA LEU A 91 -9.27 -30.11 -15.24
C LEU A 91 -9.45 -31.19 -16.30
N THR A 92 -10.68 -31.40 -16.73
CA THR A 92 -10.96 -32.10 -17.99
C THR A 92 -11.83 -31.24 -18.88
N GLY A 93 -11.64 -31.33 -20.19
CA GLY A 93 -12.47 -30.64 -21.18
C GLY A 93 -12.36 -31.34 -22.52
N TYR A 94 -13.27 -31.03 -23.44
CA TYR A 94 -13.24 -31.58 -24.80
C TYR A 94 -12.67 -30.55 -25.75
N LEU A 95 -11.82 -31.02 -26.68
CA LEU A 95 -11.23 -30.22 -27.75
C LEU A 95 -11.62 -30.80 -29.11
N LYS A 96 -12.02 -29.94 -30.04
CA LYS A 96 -12.10 -30.21 -31.48
C LYS A 96 -11.20 -29.22 -32.18
N THR A 97 -10.51 -29.64 -33.24
CA THR A 97 -9.60 -28.76 -33.99
C THR A 97 -9.84 -28.85 -35.47
N GLU A 98 -9.64 -27.73 -36.16
CA GLU A 98 -9.66 -27.63 -37.61
C GLU A 98 -8.43 -26.86 -38.09
N ASN A 99 -7.65 -27.53 -38.95
CA ASN A 99 -6.52 -26.95 -39.66
C ASN A 99 -5.52 -26.21 -38.75
N ILE A 100 -5.18 -26.80 -37.59
CA ILE A 100 -4.13 -26.25 -36.74
C ILE A 100 -2.77 -26.46 -37.41
N VAL A 101 -2.25 -25.41 -38.04
CA VAL A 101 -1.01 -25.40 -38.82
C VAL A 101 -0.01 -24.42 -38.20
N ASN A 102 1.28 -24.78 -38.21
CA ASN A 102 2.37 -23.98 -37.65
C ASN A 102 2.09 -23.50 -36.21
N GLY A 103 1.52 -24.39 -35.39
CA GLY A 103 0.96 -24.05 -34.10
C GLY A 103 0.44 -25.27 -33.35
N TRP A 104 -0.32 -25.01 -32.30
CA TRP A 104 -0.95 -26.06 -31.49
C TRP A 104 -2.13 -25.53 -30.67
N ALA A 105 -2.98 -26.45 -30.23
CA ALA A 105 -4.09 -26.17 -29.33
C ALA A 105 -4.03 -27.07 -28.08
N GLY A 106 -4.63 -26.62 -26.98
CA GLY A 106 -4.63 -27.36 -25.73
C GLY A 106 -5.54 -26.77 -24.67
N LEU A 107 -5.71 -27.51 -23.57
CA LEU A 107 -6.23 -26.96 -22.33
C LEU A 107 -5.09 -26.31 -21.56
N TRP A 108 -5.42 -25.38 -20.69
CA TRP A 108 -4.47 -24.84 -19.72
C TRP A 108 -5.08 -24.72 -18.33
N MET A 109 -4.23 -24.80 -17.31
CA MET A 109 -4.60 -24.54 -15.93
C MET A 109 -3.40 -23.93 -15.19
N ARG A 110 -3.66 -22.96 -14.32
CA ARG A 110 -2.70 -22.31 -13.43
C ARG A 110 -3.31 -22.18 -12.04
N ILE A 111 -2.50 -22.45 -11.01
CA ILE A 111 -2.86 -22.25 -9.61
C ILE A 111 -2.00 -21.10 -9.07
N ASP A 112 -2.67 -20.03 -8.67
CA ASP A 112 -2.06 -18.80 -8.19
C ASP A 112 -1.75 -18.86 -6.67
N PRO A 113 -0.75 -18.10 -6.17
CA PRO A 113 0.02 -17.08 -6.90
C PRO A 113 1.18 -17.62 -7.76
N ASP A 114 1.58 -18.89 -7.64
CA ASP A 114 2.62 -19.54 -8.47
C ASP A 114 2.85 -21.00 -7.99
N ILE A 115 1.77 -21.74 -7.77
CA ILE A 115 1.86 -23.10 -7.22
C ILE A 115 2.19 -24.11 -8.32
N SER A 116 1.49 -24.01 -9.44
CA SER A 116 1.67 -24.91 -10.58
C SER A 116 0.96 -24.38 -11.82
N ILE A 117 1.48 -24.73 -12.99
CA ILE A 117 0.90 -24.39 -14.30
C ILE A 117 1.17 -25.52 -15.28
N ASP A 118 0.22 -25.74 -16.18
CA ASP A 118 0.35 -26.66 -17.31
C ASP A 118 -0.58 -26.20 -18.43
N ASN A 119 0.00 -26.03 -19.62
CA ASN A 119 -0.65 -25.52 -20.81
C ASN A 119 -0.81 -26.59 -21.90
N MET A 120 -0.49 -27.86 -21.61
CA MET A 120 -0.48 -28.96 -22.57
C MET A 120 0.51 -28.85 -23.75
N GLU A 121 1.50 -27.97 -23.75
CA GLU A 121 2.43 -27.82 -24.88
C GLU A 121 3.18 -29.13 -25.22
N SER A 122 3.61 -29.88 -24.20
CA SER A 122 4.25 -31.19 -24.36
C SER A 122 3.29 -32.29 -24.86
N ARG A 123 1.98 -32.02 -24.85
CA ARG A 123 0.88 -32.91 -25.26
C ARG A 123 -0.05 -32.19 -26.25
N LYS A 124 0.55 -31.34 -27.10
CA LYS A 124 -0.13 -30.48 -28.05
C LYS A 124 -1.08 -31.22 -28.98
N VAL A 125 -2.19 -30.56 -29.33
CA VAL A 125 -3.12 -31.00 -30.39
C VAL A 125 -2.80 -30.21 -31.67
N GLN A 126 -2.68 -30.91 -32.80
CA GLN A 126 -2.33 -30.34 -34.11
C GLN A 126 -3.19 -30.94 -35.22
N GLY A 127 -3.28 -30.25 -36.36
CA GLY A 127 -4.09 -30.68 -37.50
C GLY A 127 -5.58 -30.50 -37.27
N THR A 128 -6.37 -31.40 -37.88
CA THR A 128 -7.83 -31.45 -37.75
C THR A 128 -8.21 -32.70 -36.97
N THR A 129 -8.94 -32.53 -35.88
CA THR A 129 -9.38 -33.62 -35.01
C THR A 129 -10.85 -33.46 -34.66
N ASP A 130 -11.56 -34.58 -34.54
CA ASP A 130 -12.88 -34.55 -33.93
C ASP A 130 -12.79 -34.36 -32.40
N TRP A 131 -13.94 -34.18 -31.75
CA TRP A 131 -14.05 -34.00 -30.31
C TRP A 131 -13.33 -35.10 -29.54
N LYS A 132 -12.35 -34.72 -28.73
CA LYS A 132 -11.61 -35.62 -27.85
C LYS A 132 -11.50 -35.03 -26.46
N LYS A 133 -11.63 -35.88 -25.44
CA LYS A 133 -11.42 -35.48 -24.06
C LYS A 133 -9.93 -35.33 -23.77
N HIS A 134 -9.57 -34.22 -23.13
CA HIS A 134 -8.24 -33.92 -22.64
C HIS A 134 -8.29 -33.61 -21.14
N GLU A 135 -7.14 -33.76 -20.46
CA GLU A 135 -7.01 -33.47 -19.04
C GLU A 135 -5.69 -32.81 -18.68
N VAL A 136 -5.75 -31.99 -17.64
CA VAL A 136 -4.60 -31.34 -16.99
C VAL A 136 -4.74 -31.60 -15.49
N GLU A 137 -3.74 -32.23 -14.88
CA GLU A 137 -3.70 -32.49 -13.44
C GLU A 137 -2.51 -31.75 -12.82
N LEU A 138 -2.80 -30.93 -11.83
CA LEU A 138 -1.81 -30.12 -11.11
C LEU A 138 -1.84 -30.44 -9.61
N LYS A 139 -0.68 -30.30 -8.96
CA LYS A 139 -0.60 -30.30 -7.50
C LYS A 139 -1.04 -28.94 -6.97
N THR A 140 -1.83 -28.95 -5.91
CA THR A 140 -2.25 -27.76 -5.16
C THR A 140 -1.87 -27.90 -3.68
N ASN A 141 -2.03 -26.81 -2.91
CA ASN A 141 -1.85 -26.79 -1.47
C ASN A 141 -2.74 -25.69 -0.86
N ASN A 142 -2.73 -25.57 0.48
CA ASN A 142 -3.57 -24.62 1.20
C ASN A 142 -3.22 -23.13 0.93
N ASN A 143 -2.09 -22.84 0.27
CA ASN A 143 -1.71 -21.48 -0.12
C ASN A 143 -2.36 -21.03 -1.44
N ALA A 144 -3.07 -21.93 -2.13
CA ALA A 144 -3.77 -21.57 -3.35
C ALA A 144 -4.80 -20.48 -3.04
N THR A 145 -4.80 -19.43 -3.87
CA THR A 145 -5.74 -18.30 -3.76
C THR A 145 -6.79 -18.35 -4.85
N SER A 146 -6.39 -18.73 -6.06
CA SER A 146 -7.29 -18.88 -7.20
C SER A 146 -6.74 -19.89 -8.21
N ILE A 147 -7.63 -20.39 -9.05
CA ILE A 147 -7.31 -21.32 -10.14
C ILE A 147 -7.88 -20.73 -11.42
N SER A 148 -7.02 -20.53 -12.41
CA SER A 148 -7.39 -20.07 -13.75
C SER A 148 -7.21 -21.21 -14.75
N PHE A 149 -8.18 -21.42 -15.64
CA PHE A 149 -8.16 -22.54 -16.58
C PHE A 149 -8.98 -22.25 -17.83
N GLY A 150 -8.77 -23.05 -18.89
CA GLY A 150 -9.59 -22.97 -20.10
C GLY A 150 -8.92 -23.59 -21.31
N GLY A 151 -9.19 -23.04 -22.49
CA GLY A 151 -8.64 -23.48 -23.78
C GLY A 151 -7.72 -22.43 -24.40
N LEU A 152 -6.73 -22.88 -25.16
CA LEU A 152 -5.83 -21.99 -25.91
C LEU A 152 -5.50 -22.52 -27.30
N ILE A 153 -5.11 -21.57 -28.15
CA ILE A 153 -4.51 -21.80 -29.46
C ILE A 153 -3.22 -20.98 -29.58
N VAL A 154 -2.24 -21.58 -30.24
CA VAL A 154 -1.03 -20.93 -30.75
C VAL A 154 -0.99 -21.15 -32.26
N GLY A 155 -0.74 -20.09 -33.03
CA GLY A 155 -0.65 -20.15 -34.49
C GLY A 155 -2.01 -20.22 -35.22
N THR A 156 -2.00 -20.74 -36.44
CA THR A 156 -3.17 -20.69 -37.34
C THR A 156 -4.14 -21.86 -37.16
N GLY A 157 -5.42 -21.63 -37.40
CA GLY A 157 -6.48 -22.63 -37.40
C GLY A 157 -7.58 -22.33 -36.39
N LYS A 158 -8.43 -23.33 -36.12
CA LYS A 158 -9.59 -23.17 -35.24
C LYS A 158 -9.69 -24.30 -34.21
N ILE A 159 -10.09 -23.94 -33.01
CA ILE A 159 -10.34 -24.85 -31.90
C ILE A 159 -11.73 -24.58 -31.36
N TRP A 160 -12.44 -25.64 -31.01
CA TRP A 160 -13.61 -25.58 -30.13
C TRP A 160 -13.27 -26.25 -28.81
N VAL A 161 -13.73 -25.63 -27.72
CA VAL A 161 -13.63 -26.13 -26.35
C VAL A 161 -15.01 -26.21 -25.73
N ASP A 162 -15.24 -27.26 -24.94
CA ASP A 162 -16.53 -27.50 -24.31
C ASP A 162 -16.42 -28.43 -23.09
N ASN A 163 -17.45 -28.41 -22.25
CA ASN A 163 -17.72 -29.35 -21.17
C ASN A 163 -16.55 -29.48 -20.18
N PHE A 164 -16.11 -28.34 -19.64
CA PHE A 164 -15.07 -28.31 -18.64
C PHE A 164 -15.58 -28.91 -17.33
N LYS A 165 -14.75 -29.72 -16.68
CA LYS A 165 -15.02 -30.29 -15.35
C LYS A 165 -13.79 -30.18 -14.50
N ILE A 166 -14.00 -29.75 -13.26
CA ILE A 166 -12.97 -29.70 -12.23
C ILE A 166 -13.24 -30.77 -11.19
N THR A 167 -12.18 -31.48 -10.82
CA THR A 167 -12.17 -32.36 -9.65
C THR A 167 -10.99 -32.05 -8.75
N VAL A 168 -11.20 -32.15 -7.45
CA VAL A 168 -10.21 -31.95 -6.40
C VAL A 168 -10.05 -33.26 -5.64
N ASP A 169 -8.83 -33.81 -5.64
CA ASP A 169 -8.54 -35.15 -5.11
C ASP A 169 -9.51 -36.24 -5.61
N GLY A 170 -9.94 -36.12 -6.87
CA GLY A 170 -10.86 -37.05 -7.53
C GLY A 170 -12.35 -36.83 -7.23
N LYS A 171 -12.72 -35.83 -6.42
CA LYS A 171 -14.11 -35.46 -6.16
C LYS A 171 -14.52 -34.23 -6.98
N PRO A 172 -15.79 -34.11 -7.39
CA PRO A 172 -16.33 -32.87 -7.97
C PRO A 172 -16.04 -31.63 -7.10
N LEU A 173 -15.92 -30.46 -7.73
CA LEU A 173 -15.53 -29.21 -7.06
C LEU A 173 -16.43 -28.82 -5.87
N ASP A 174 -17.74 -29.02 -5.99
CA ASP A 174 -18.75 -28.81 -4.93
C ASP A 174 -18.60 -29.79 -3.74
N GLN A 175 -17.82 -30.84 -3.92
CA GLN A 175 -17.49 -31.86 -2.92
C GLN A 175 -15.99 -31.86 -2.59
N ALA A 176 -15.28 -30.79 -2.95
CA ALA A 176 -13.89 -30.61 -2.61
C ALA A 176 -13.72 -30.63 -1.08
N PRO A 177 -12.58 -31.15 -0.56
CA PRO A 177 -12.30 -31.10 0.86
C PRO A 177 -12.39 -29.66 1.39
N GLU A 178 -12.85 -29.49 2.63
CA GLU A 178 -12.74 -28.19 3.28
C GLU A 178 -11.27 -27.79 3.39
N LYS A 179 -11.01 -26.48 3.24
CA LYS A 179 -9.68 -25.94 3.49
C LYS A 179 -9.39 -26.06 4.99
N GLU A 180 -8.45 -26.92 5.35
CA GLU A 180 -7.97 -27.04 6.73
C GLU A 180 -7.28 -25.73 7.11
N LEU A 181 -7.99 -24.89 7.87
CA LEU A 181 -7.49 -23.64 8.42
C LEU A 181 -7.23 -23.83 9.91
N ASP A 182 -6.05 -23.39 10.35
CA ASP A 182 -5.71 -23.31 11.76
C ASP A 182 -6.47 -22.13 12.41
N LYS A 183 -7.47 -22.47 13.23
CA LYS A 183 -8.43 -21.56 13.88
C LYS A 183 -8.29 -21.54 15.41
N GLU A 184 -7.22 -22.13 15.96
CA GLU A 184 -7.07 -22.39 17.41
C GLU A 184 -7.32 -21.14 18.27
N PHE A 185 -6.87 -19.97 17.81
CA PHE A 185 -6.91 -18.71 18.56
C PHE A 185 -7.86 -17.66 17.97
N ASP A 186 -8.83 -18.07 17.15
CA ASP A 186 -9.83 -17.15 16.53
C ASP A 186 -10.66 -16.38 17.57
N LYS A 187 -10.71 -16.87 18.81
CA LYS A 187 -11.48 -16.28 19.92
C LYS A 187 -10.60 -15.65 21.01
N GLY A 188 -9.29 -15.53 20.80
CA GLY A 188 -8.33 -15.03 21.80
C GLY A 188 -7.11 -15.94 21.94
N SER A 189 -5.96 -15.36 22.30
CA SER A 189 -4.71 -16.07 22.53
C SER A 189 -4.70 -16.81 23.87
N LYS A 190 -5.51 -16.35 24.84
CA LYS A 190 -5.53 -16.84 26.24
C LYS A 190 -4.18 -16.65 26.96
N ILE A 191 -3.31 -15.79 26.44
CA ILE A 191 -2.04 -15.44 27.05
C ILE A 191 -2.23 -14.30 28.04
N THR A 192 -1.54 -14.41 29.16
CA THR A 192 -1.34 -13.30 30.12
C THR A 192 0.16 -13.08 30.28
N ILE A 193 0.58 -11.82 30.31
CA ILE A 193 1.99 -11.43 30.39
C ILE A 193 2.23 -10.60 31.65
N ASP A 194 3.06 -11.12 32.54
CA ASP A 194 3.48 -10.41 33.75
C ASP A 194 4.87 -9.78 33.56
N LEU A 195 4.88 -8.47 33.28
CA LEU A 195 6.12 -7.71 33.07
C LEU A 195 6.91 -7.45 34.37
N SER A 196 6.38 -7.80 35.55
CA SER A 196 7.13 -7.69 36.81
C SER A 196 8.19 -8.80 36.97
N GLN A 197 8.11 -9.85 36.15
CA GLN A 197 9.07 -10.95 36.16
C GLN A 197 10.46 -10.49 35.68
N LYS A 198 11.49 -11.00 36.35
CA LYS A 198 12.89 -10.67 36.03
C LYS A 198 13.22 -11.03 34.58
N ASN A 199 13.82 -10.09 33.85
CA ASN A 199 14.25 -10.22 32.45
C ASN A 199 13.11 -10.46 31.44
N GLN A 200 11.85 -10.28 31.83
CA GLN A 200 10.72 -10.61 30.96
C GLN A 200 10.67 -9.73 29.71
N ILE A 201 10.91 -8.43 29.86
CA ILE A 201 10.94 -7.48 28.75
C ILE A 201 12.09 -7.84 27.78
N GLU A 202 13.28 -8.17 28.29
CA GLU A 202 14.41 -8.60 27.47
C GLU A 202 14.11 -9.90 26.71
N ASN A 203 13.50 -10.87 27.38
CA ASN A 203 13.12 -12.14 26.76
C ASN A 203 12.05 -11.95 25.68
N LEU A 204 11.01 -11.14 25.93
CA LEU A 204 10.00 -10.80 24.93
C LEU A 204 10.60 -9.98 23.78
N THR A 205 11.58 -9.11 24.06
CA THR A 205 12.30 -8.38 23.01
C THR A 205 13.04 -9.36 22.08
N LEU A 206 13.78 -10.31 22.65
CA LEU A 206 14.47 -11.34 21.87
C LEU A 206 13.49 -12.21 21.06
N LEU A 207 12.38 -12.63 21.68
CA LEU A 207 11.35 -13.41 21.00
C LEU A 207 10.77 -12.67 19.81
N GLY A 208 10.51 -11.36 19.93
CA GLY A 208 10.01 -10.53 18.82
C GLY A 208 10.98 -10.44 17.65
N ARG A 209 12.29 -10.39 17.92
CA ARG A 209 13.34 -10.44 16.88
C ARG A 209 13.38 -11.80 16.20
N ILE A 210 13.39 -12.89 16.96
CA ILE A 210 13.41 -14.25 16.42
C ILE A 210 12.12 -14.55 15.64
N TRP A 211 10.95 -14.18 16.17
CA TRP A 211 9.66 -14.39 15.51
C TRP A 211 9.61 -13.73 14.13
N GLY A 212 10.06 -12.48 14.02
CA GLY A 212 10.08 -11.79 12.73
C GLY A 212 11.22 -12.23 11.81
N PHE A 213 12.38 -12.57 12.37
CA PHE A 213 13.45 -13.22 11.61
C PHE A 213 12.94 -14.50 10.95
N LEU A 214 12.33 -15.41 11.72
CA LEU A 214 11.77 -16.65 11.19
C LEU A 214 10.63 -16.38 10.20
N LYS A 215 9.78 -15.37 10.44
CA LYS A 215 8.70 -14.96 9.52
C LYS A 215 9.20 -14.73 8.10
N TYR A 216 10.33 -14.02 7.96
CA TYR A 216 10.82 -13.55 6.66
C TYR A 216 12.02 -14.34 6.13
N TYR A 217 12.76 -15.06 6.97
CA TYR A 217 13.94 -15.84 6.57
C TYR A 217 13.68 -17.36 6.51
N HIS A 218 12.80 -17.94 7.33
CA HIS A 218 12.67 -19.39 7.41
C HIS A 218 11.89 -19.94 6.20
N PRO A 219 12.46 -20.83 5.36
CA PRO A 219 11.81 -21.28 4.13
C PRO A 219 10.41 -21.87 4.29
N GLU A 220 10.16 -22.65 5.34
CA GLU A 220 8.83 -23.25 5.57
C GLU A 220 7.81 -22.25 6.14
N VAL A 221 8.27 -21.22 6.85
CA VAL A 221 7.39 -20.15 7.34
C VAL A 221 7.04 -19.21 6.19
N GLY A 222 8.05 -18.81 5.39
CA GLY A 222 7.85 -17.98 4.20
C GLY A 222 6.95 -18.63 3.13
N LYS A 223 6.77 -19.96 3.16
CA LYS A 223 5.78 -20.66 2.33
C LYS A 223 4.34 -20.54 2.82
N GLY A 224 4.09 -20.11 4.05
CA GLY A 224 2.75 -20.05 4.63
C GLY A 224 2.25 -21.38 5.21
N ASN A 225 3.14 -22.34 5.51
CA ASN A 225 2.74 -23.63 6.06
C ASN A 225 2.21 -23.56 7.51
N PHE A 226 2.35 -22.41 8.15
CA PHE A 226 1.98 -22.18 9.55
C PHE A 226 1.08 -20.95 9.64
N ASN A 227 0.10 -20.98 10.54
CA ASN A 227 -0.49 -19.74 11.03
C ASN A 227 0.53 -19.09 11.98
N TRP A 228 1.40 -18.25 11.40
CA TRP A 228 2.58 -17.73 12.11
C TRP A 228 2.26 -16.82 13.30
N ASP A 229 1.10 -16.16 13.26
CA ASP A 229 0.58 -15.39 14.40
C ASP A 229 0.21 -16.35 15.55
N TYR A 230 -0.34 -17.53 15.24
CA TYR A 230 -0.73 -18.52 16.25
C TYR A 230 0.45 -19.31 16.81
N GLU A 231 1.49 -19.53 16.00
CA GLU A 231 2.75 -20.11 16.48
C GLU A 231 3.38 -19.28 17.60
N LEU A 232 3.24 -17.94 17.56
CA LEU A 232 3.63 -17.08 18.67
C LEU A 232 2.88 -17.44 19.97
N PHE A 233 1.56 -17.63 19.88
CA PHE A 233 0.74 -17.96 21.04
C PHE A 233 1.03 -19.37 21.58
N ARG A 234 1.44 -20.30 20.72
CA ARG A 234 1.85 -21.65 21.14
C ARG A 234 3.16 -21.67 21.92
N ILE A 235 4.15 -20.86 21.51
CA ILE A 235 5.46 -20.84 22.21
C ILE A 235 5.43 -20.01 23.50
N LEU A 236 4.63 -18.94 23.57
CA LEU A 236 4.63 -17.99 24.69
C LEU A 236 4.46 -18.65 26.08
N PRO A 237 3.52 -19.59 26.32
CA PRO A 237 3.32 -20.18 27.65
C PRO A 237 4.57 -20.84 28.24
N ASP A 238 5.36 -21.54 27.42
CA ASP A 238 6.57 -22.21 27.87
C ASP A 238 7.75 -21.24 27.90
N TYR A 239 7.83 -20.34 26.93
CA TYR A 239 8.87 -19.31 26.87
C TYR A 239 8.85 -18.39 28.10
N GLN A 240 7.66 -17.98 28.56
CA GLN A 240 7.50 -17.16 29.77
C GLN A 240 7.90 -17.91 31.06
N LYS A 241 7.91 -19.25 31.05
CA LYS A 241 8.31 -20.07 32.21
C LYS A 241 9.81 -20.35 32.26
N ALA A 242 10.57 -19.91 31.26
CA ALA A 242 12.00 -20.13 31.20
C ALA A 242 12.71 -19.49 32.41
N LYS A 243 13.46 -20.29 33.17
CA LYS A 243 14.12 -19.85 34.42
C LYS A 243 15.54 -19.32 34.20
N SER A 244 16.10 -19.59 33.02
CA SER A 244 17.47 -19.23 32.65
C SER A 244 17.56 -19.00 31.14
N ASN A 245 18.64 -18.34 30.69
CA ASN A 245 18.91 -18.17 29.26
C ASN A 245 19.10 -19.53 28.56
N THR A 246 19.66 -20.52 29.25
CA THR A 246 19.81 -21.88 28.71
C THR A 246 18.46 -22.55 28.48
N ASP A 247 17.51 -22.43 29.43
CA ASP A 247 16.16 -22.98 29.24
C ASP A 247 15.42 -22.26 28.11
N ARG A 248 15.52 -20.93 28.08
CA ARG A 248 14.94 -20.07 27.04
C ARG A 248 15.44 -20.46 25.65
N ASP A 249 16.76 -20.58 25.49
CA ASP A 249 17.36 -20.89 24.19
C ASP A 249 17.04 -22.31 23.75
N LYS A 250 16.91 -23.26 24.69
CA LYS A 250 16.45 -24.62 24.39
C LYS A 250 15.01 -24.63 23.87
N ILE A 251 14.12 -23.82 24.45
CA ILE A 251 12.74 -23.67 23.97
C ILE A 251 12.74 -23.12 22.53
N LEU A 252 13.54 -22.07 22.26
CA LEU A 252 13.66 -21.48 20.93
C LEU A 252 14.25 -22.46 19.90
N SER A 253 15.31 -23.17 20.25
CA SER A 253 15.92 -24.19 19.38
C SER A 253 14.92 -25.30 19.03
N ASN A 254 14.20 -25.83 20.03
CA ASN A 254 13.17 -26.85 19.81
C ASN A 254 12.03 -26.34 18.94
N TRP A 255 11.62 -25.08 19.12
CA TRP A 255 10.59 -24.47 18.28
C TRP A 255 11.05 -24.41 16.82
N ILE A 256 12.27 -23.93 16.55
CA ILE A 256 12.86 -23.90 15.20
C ILE A 256 12.90 -25.30 14.58
N ASP A 257 13.28 -26.32 15.35
CA ASP A 257 13.33 -27.71 14.85
C ASP A 257 11.96 -28.25 14.41
N ASN A 258 10.88 -27.78 15.06
CA ASN A 258 9.51 -28.16 14.72
C ASN A 258 8.94 -27.42 13.50
N LEU A 259 9.60 -26.35 13.01
CA LEU A 259 9.17 -25.61 11.82
C LEU A 259 9.52 -26.32 10.51
N GLY A 260 10.20 -27.45 10.58
CA GLY A 260 10.59 -28.26 9.43
C GLY A 260 12.03 -28.02 8.97
N THR A 261 12.51 -28.89 8.08
CA THR A 261 13.92 -28.90 7.67
C THR A 261 14.24 -27.81 6.65
N VAL A 262 15.18 -26.94 6.98
CA VAL A 262 15.78 -25.97 6.05
C VAL A 262 16.78 -26.67 5.14
N LYS A 263 16.58 -26.59 3.82
CA LYS A 263 17.47 -27.18 2.82
C LYS A 263 18.58 -26.20 2.45
N ILE A 264 19.76 -26.73 2.11
CA ILE A 264 20.88 -25.92 1.63
C ILE A 264 20.49 -25.18 0.34
N CYS A 265 20.64 -23.86 0.35
CA CYS A 265 20.33 -23.00 -0.77
C CYS A 265 21.56 -22.80 -1.66
N LYS A 266 21.61 -23.50 -2.79
CA LYS A 266 22.75 -23.42 -3.74
C LYS A 266 22.75 -22.17 -4.62
N LYS A 267 21.63 -21.44 -4.67
CA LYS A 267 21.39 -20.29 -5.57
C LYS A 267 21.11 -18.99 -4.83
N CYS A 268 21.15 -18.99 -3.50
CA CYS A 268 20.93 -17.78 -2.71
C CYS A 268 22.02 -16.77 -3.05
N LYS A 269 21.61 -15.58 -3.50
CA LYS A 269 22.56 -14.51 -3.78
C LYS A 269 23.17 -14.01 -2.47
N PRO A 270 24.45 -13.63 -2.44
CA PRO A 270 25.00 -12.93 -1.29
C PRO A 270 24.34 -11.55 -1.13
N LEU A 271 24.54 -10.95 0.03
CA LEU A 271 24.21 -9.54 0.26
C LEU A 271 25.03 -8.67 -0.71
N ASP A 272 24.40 -7.66 -1.31
CA ASP A 272 25.06 -6.66 -2.15
C ASP A 272 25.95 -5.78 -1.26
N GLU A 273 27.24 -5.72 -1.61
CA GLU A 273 28.22 -4.91 -0.90
C GLU A 273 27.88 -3.41 -0.98
N ASN A 274 27.21 -2.99 -2.06
CA ASN A 274 26.79 -1.61 -2.32
C ASN A 274 25.35 -1.32 -1.87
N ALA A 275 24.70 -2.24 -1.15
CA ALA A 275 23.39 -1.99 -0.59
C ALA A 275 23.40 -0.74 0.31
N VAL A 276 22.44 0.15 0.10
CA VAL A 276 22.22 1.39 0.86
C VAL A 276 21.79 1.06 2.28
N LEU A 277 20.95 0.05 2.43
CA LEU A 277 20.60 -0.55 3.71
C LEU A 277 20.97 -2.02 3.70
N LYS A 278 21.57 -2.45 4.80
CA LYS A 278 21.91 -3.85 5.06
C LYS A 278 21.11 -4.35 6.25
N PRO A 279 20.74 -5.65 6.26
CA PRO A 279 20.00 -6.22 7.36
C PRO A 279 20.84 -6.21 8.64
N ASN A 280 20.24 -5.75 9.74
CA ASN A 280 20.89 -5.73 11.05
C ASN A 280 20.66 -7.09 11.75
N LEU A 281 21.58 -8.03 11.53
CA LEU A 281 21.54 -9.38 12.11
C LEU A 281 22.64 -9.65 13.15
N SER A 282 23.42 -8.64 13.54
CA SER A 282 24.54 -8.83 14.49
C SER A 282 24.08 -9.29 15.88
N TRP A 283 22.84 -9.00 16.26
CA TRP A 283 22.23 -9.49 17.50
C TRP A 283 22.21 -11.02 17.62
N ILE A 284 22.32 -11.75 16.50
CA ILE A 284 22.42 -13.22 16.50
C ILE A 284 23.78 -13.66 17.08
N THR A 285 24.88 -13.00 16.71
CA THR A 285 26.24 -13.37 17.13
C THR A 285 26.66 -12.69 18.42
N ASP A 286 26.24 -11.44 18.60
CA ASP A 286 26.67 -10.59 19.71
C ASP A 286 25.74 -10.76 20.93
N GLY A 287 24.61 -11.43 20.73
CA GLY A 287 23.63 -11.71 21.75
C GLY A 287 24.07 -12.79 22.75
N ASN A 288 23.47 -12.76 23.94
CA ASN A 288 23.63 -13.83 24.94
C ASN A 288 22.75 -15.04 24.58
N LEU A 289 23.13 -15.73 23.50
CA LEU A 289 22.47 -16.92 22.95
C LEU A 289 23.39 -18.14 23.04
N SER A 290 22.79 -19.32 23.22
CA SER A 290 23.50 -20.59 23.15
C SER A 290 24.09 -20.83 21.75
N LYS A 291 25.24 -21.51 21.69
CA LYS A 291 25.90 -21.86 20.42
C LYS A 291 24.99 -22.61 19.45
N ASP A 292 24.13 -23.49 19.98
CA ASP A 292 23.17 -24.24 19.19
C ASP A 292 22.18 -23.31 18.46
N LEU A 293 21.56 -22.39 19.20
CA LEU A 293 20.62 -21.43 18.64
C LEU A 293 21.29 -20.49 17.62
N ILE A 294 22.50 -20.00 17.91
CA ILE A 294 23.29 -19.17 16.98
C ILE A 294 23.51 -19.92 15.66
N ASN A 295 23.98 -21.18 15.73
CA ASN A 295 24.24 -21.98 14.55
C ASN A 295 22.97 -22.20 13.70
N LYS A 296 21.82 -22.45 14.34
CA LYS A 296 20.53 -22.60 13.63
C LYS A 296 20.11 -21.31 12.93
N LEU A 297 20.17 -20.17 13.62
CA LEU A 297 19.80 -18.87 13.04
C LEU A 297 20.73 -18.49 11.88
N GLN A 298 22.05 -18.68 12.03
CA GLN A 298 23.02 -18.45 10.95
C GLN A 298 22.80 -19.38 9.75
N PHE A 299 22.49 -20.66 10.01
CA PHE A 299 22.16 -21.61 8.95
C PHE A 299 20.91 -21.15 8.19
N ILE A 300 19.88 -20.64 8.87
CA ILE A 300 18.69 -20.06 8.24
C ILE A 300 19.08 -18.81 7.43
N THR A 301 19.93 -17.91 7.92
CA THR A 301 20.38 -16.72 7.17
C THR A 301 21.04 -17.11 5.83
N GLN A 302 21.91 -18.12 5.84
CA GLN A 302 22.60 -18.60 4.64
C GLN A 302 21.67 -19.35 3.68
N ASN A 303 20.61 -19.96 4.20
CA ASN A 303 19.70 -20.83 3.46
C ASN A 303 18.24 -20.32 3.50
N ARG A 304 18.11 -19.00 3.50
CA ARG A 304 16.85 -18.29 3.71
C ARG A 304 15.85 -18.54 2.59
N HIS A 305 14.60 -18.21 2.85
CA HIS A 305 13.53 -18.25 1.85
C HIS A 305 13.91 -17.43 0.60
N GLN A 306 13.57 -17.94 -0.59
CA GLN A 306 13.83 -17.27 -1.87
C GLN A 306 12.56 -17.35 -2.74
N GLY A 307 12.31 -16.28 -3.49
CA GLY A 307 11.17 -16.13 -4.39
C GLY A 307 9.88 -15.77 -3.66
N ASN A 308 8.79 -16.38 -4.10
CA ASN A 308 7.44 -16.03 -3.66
C ASN A 308 7.22 -16.28 -2.18
N HIS A 309 7.01 -15.19 -1.45
CA HIS A 309 6.80 -15.21 -0.02
C HIS A 309 5.31 -15.05 0.33
N TYR A 310 4.86 -15.80 1.33
CA TYR A 310 3.45 -15.79 1.78
C TYR A 310 3.06 -14.46 2.42
N TYR A 311 3.95 -13.86 3.23
CA TYR A 311 3.66 -12.63 3.98
C TYR A 311 4.07 -11.31 3.29
N ILE A 312 4.89 -11.36 2.24
CA ILE A 312 5.45 -10.15 1.63
C ILE A 312 5.57 -10.29 0.11
N ASP A 313 5.35 -9.20 -0.59
CA ASP A 313 5.67 -9.02 -2.00
C ASP A 313 6.23 -7.61 -2.25
N MET A 314 6.59 -7.33 -3.49
CA MET A 314 6.81 -5.96 -3.96
C MET A 314 5.78 -5.60 -5.01
N VAL A 315 5.13 -4.43 -4.84
CA VAL A 315 4.12 -3.96 -5.80
C VAL A 315 4.74 -3.87 -7.19
N ARG A 316 4.17 -4.64 -8.14
CA ARG A 316 4.71 -4.76 -9.50
C ARG A 316 4.80 -3.40 -10.19
N GLY A 317 5.98 -3.07 -10.71
CA GLY A 317 6.25 -1.82 -11.42
C GLY A 317 6.47 -0.60 -10.53
N VAL A 318 6.33 -0.74 -9.20
CA VAL A 318 6.56 0.33 -8.22
C VAL A 318 7.71 -0.04 -7.27
N GLY A 319 7.65 -1.23 -6.66
CA GLY A 319 8.71 -1.74 -5.79
C GLY A 319 8.60 -1.42 -4.30
N ASN A 320 7.48 -0.83 -3.84
CA ASN A 320 7.18 -0.73 -2.41
C ASN A 320 6.64 -2.07 -1.85
N PRO A 321 6.84 -2.37 -0.55
CA PRO A 321 6.42 -3.64 0.04
C PRO A 321 4.90 -3.78 0.07
N GLU A 322 4.43 -4.97 -0.25
CA GLU A 322 3.04 -5.38 -0.10
C GLU A 322 2.95 -6.46 0.99
N PHE A 323 2.42 -6.09 2.16
CA PHE A 323 2.22 -7.04 3.26
C PHE A 323 0.97 -7.88 3.01
N LYS A 324 1.17 -9.17 2.74
CA LYS A 324 0.13 -10.13 2.37
C LYS A 324 -0.27 -11.00 3.55
N ASN A 325 -1.51 -11.49 3.53
CA ASN A 325 -2.02 -12.46 4.50
C ASN A 325 -1.88 -12.00 5.98
N GLU A 326 -1.95 -10.69 6.21
CA GLU A 326 -1.92 -10.10 7.55
C GLU A 326 -3.35 -9.95 8.09
N ASN A 327 -3.74 -10.81 9.03
CA ASN A 327 -5.07 -10.70 9.64
C ASN A 327 -5.12 -9.45 10.56
N PRO A 328 -6.10 -8.53 10.37
CA PRO A 328 -6.27 -7.36 11.23
C PRO A 328 -6.95 -7.67 12.56
N TYR A 329 -7.57 -8.84 12.73
CA TYR A 329 -8.34 -9.21 13.92
C TYR A 329 -9.36 -8.13 14.34
N ALA A 330 -10.08 -7.58 13.36
CA ALA A 330 -10.97 -6.42 13.55
C ALA A 330 -12.15 -6.67 14.51
N ASN A 331 -12.47 -7.93 14.81
CA ASN A 331 -13.53 -8.29 15.76
C ASN A 331 -13.07 -8.21 17.23
N MET A 332 -11.80 -7.88 17.49
CA MET A 332 -11.22 -7.75 18.83
C MET A 332 -10.60 -6.35 19.01
N PRO A 333 -11.39 -5.26 19.01
CA PRO A 333 -10.88 -3.88 19.04
C PRO A 333 -9.89 -3.62 20.19
N TYR A 334 -10.15 -4.24 21.34
CA TYR A 334 -9.21 -4.35 22.45
C TYR A 334 -8.87 -5.82 22.72
N PRO A 335 -7.80 -6.34 22.11
CA PRO A 335 -7.50 -7.77 22.19
C PRO A 335 -6.67 -8.11 23.44
N ASP A 336 -6.53 -9.39 23.76
CA ASP A 336 -5.74 -9.85 24.92
C ASP A 336 -4.22 -9.65 24.74
N ASP A 337 -3.44 -9.93 25.80
CA ASP A 337 -1.99 -9.63 25.87
C ASP A 337 -1.20 -10.22 24.69
N GLY A 338 -1.55 -11.44 24.26
CA GLY A 338 -0.86 -12.11 23.15
C GLY A 338 -1.03 -11.34 21.84
N PHE A 339 -2.26 -10.92 21.53
CA PHE A 339 -2.54 -10.12 20.34
C PHE A 339 -1.98 -8.70 20.43
N ARG A 340 -1.97 -8.07 21.61
CA ARG A 340 -1.33 -6.76 21.80
C ARG A 340 0.19 -6.85 21.60
N LEU A 341 0.83 -7.92 22.08
CA LEU A 341 2.24 -8.21 21.80
C LEU A 341 2.48 -8.44 20.30
N LEU A 342 1.57 -9.18 19.64
CA LEU A 342 1.65 -9.43 18.20
C LEU A 342 1.62 -8.13 17.39
N SER A 343 0.84 -7.12 17.80
CA SER A 343 0.85 -5.79 17.16
C SER A 343 2.24 -5.16 17.18
N VAL A 344 2.93 -5.21 18.33
CA VAL A 344 4.30 -4.72 18.46
C VAL A 344 5.23 -5.51 17.54
N TYR A 345 5.14 -6.85 17.53
CA TYR A 345 6.02 -7.68 16.70
C TYR A 345 5.79 -7.50 15.21
N LYS A 346 4.53 -7.40 14.76
CA LYS A 346 4.20 -7.13 13.35
C LYS A 346 4.78 -5.80 12.91
N TYR A 347 4.41 -4.71 13.59
CA TYR A 347 4.84 -3.38 13.19
C TYR A 347 6.37 -3.27 13.24
N TRP A 348 6.99 -3.67 14.35
CA TRP A 348 8.44 -3.57 14.51
C TRP A 348 9.19 -4.30 13.40
N ASN A 349 8.79 -5.54 13.07
CA ASN A 349 9.47 -6.32 12.05
C ASN A 349 9.19 -5.84 10.62
N MET A 350 7.98 -5.37 10.33
CA MET A 350 7.66 -4.76 9.03
C MET A 350 8.55 -3.53 8.78
N ILE A 351 8.73 -2.67 9.77
CA ILE A 351 9.67 -1.54 9.68
C ILE A 351 11.12 -2.04 9.59
N ASN A 352 11.50 -3.01 10.44
CA ASN A 352 12.87 -3.50 10.53
C ASN A 352 13.42 -4.04 9.20
N TYR A 353 12.57 -4.71 8.41
CA TYR A 353 12.97 -5.38 7.17
C TYR A 353 12.55 -4.65 5.90
N PHE A 354 11.50 -3.81 5.95
CA PHE A 354 10.87 -3.27 4.74
C PHE A 354 10.66 -1.74 4.74
N PHE A 355 11.15 -1.01 5.74
CA PHE A 355 11.15 0.46 5.70
C PHE A 355 12.43 1.01 5.06
N PRO A 356 12.36 1.69 3.89
CA PRO A 356 13.54 2.14 3.15
C PRO A 356 14.34 3.26 3.85
N TYR A 357 13.78 3.87 4.89
CA TYR A 357 14.36 5.03 5.58
C TYR A 357 14.93 4.71 6.96
N LYS A 358 15.17 3.44 7.27
CA LYS A 358 15.67 3.03 8.59
C LYS A 358 16.99 3.71 8.99
N HIS A 359 17.88 3.98 8.03
CA HIS A 359 19.19 4.63 8.28
C HIS A 359 19.09 6.10 8.72
N ILE A 360 17.98 6.77 8.45
CA ILE A 360 17.77 8.18 8.86
C ILE A 360 16.85 8.30 10.08
N MET A 361 16.52 7.21 10.76
CA MET A 361 15.72 7.26 11.99
C MET A 361 16.57 7.77 13.17
N ASP A 362 15.95 8.54 14.07
CA ASP A 362 16.69 9.20 15.16
C ASP A 362 17.17 8.24 16.25
N LYS A 363 16.47 7.12 16.43
CA LYS A 363 16.77 6.10 17.45
C LYS A 363 17.12 4.78 16.80
N ASP A 364 17.95 3.99 17.48
CA ASP A 364 18.15 2.60 17.10
C ASP A 364 16.80 1.87 17.19
N TRP A 365 16.34 1.39 16.04
CA TRP A 365 15.08 0.67 15.95
C TRP A 365 15.06 -0.55 16.87
N ASN A 366 16.22 -1.17 17.14
CA ASN A 366 16.33 -2.29 18.06
C ASN A 366 15.88 -1.98 19.49
N GLU A 367 16.09 -0.75 19.97
CA GLU A 367 15.61 -0.30 21.28
C GLU A 367 14.09 -0.05 21.26
N SER A 368 13.57 0.35 20.10
CA SER A 368 12.13 0.65 19.94
C SER A 368 11.24 -0.56 20.21
N LEU A 369 11.71 -1.79 19.92
CA LEU A 369 10.98 -3.01 20.28
C LEU A 369 10.82 -3.14 21.80
N LYS A 370 11.92 -2.93 22.53
CA LYS A 370 11.96 -3.03 23.99
C LYS A 370 11.07 -1.98 24.65
N GLU A 371 11.12 -0.75 24.15
CA GLU A 371 10.35 0.39 24.64
C GLU A 371 8.84 0.24 24.44
N ASN A 372 8.42 -0.38 23.32
CA ASN A 372 7.01 -0.46 22.95
C ASN A 372 6.28 -1.69 23.51
N ILE A 373 6.97 -2.70 24.05
CA ILE A 373 6.31 -3.83 24.72
C ILE A 373 5.48 -3.37 25.93
N PRO A 374 6.03 -2.62 26.92
CA PRO A 374 5.27 -2.28 28.13
C PRO A 374 4.00 -1.45 27.89
N PRO A 375 3.99 -0.38 27.06
CA PRO A 375 2.76 0.38 26.80
C PRO A 375 1.61 -0.48 26.24
N PHE A 376 1.92 -1.44 25.37
CA PHE A 376 0.92 -2.33 24.78
C PHE A 376 0.36 -3.33 25.78
N ILE A 377 1.21 -3.98 26.58
CA ILE A 377 0.79 -4.98 27.57
C ILE A 377 0.06 -4.33 28.75
N ASN A 378 0.53 -3.16 29.20
CA ASN A 378 -0.04 -2.46 30.34
C ASN A 378 -1.27 -1.62 30.01
N ALA A 379 -1.64 -1.46 28.72
CA ALA A 379 -2.87 -0.78 28.34
C ALA A 379 -4.06 -1.44 29.07
N LYS A 380 -4.94 -0.63 29.64
CA LYS A 380 -6.07 -1.10 30.47
C LYS A 380 -7.40 -1.14 29.73
N ASN A 381 -7.43 -0.52 28.56
CA ASN A 381 -8.62 -0.33 27.74
C ASN A 381 -8.18 -0.05 26.29
N GLU A 382 -9.18 0.00 25.41
CA GLU A 382 -9.01 0.24 23.98
C GLU A 382 -8.29 1.56 23.68
N LEU A 383 -8.63 2.66 24.37
CA LEU A 383 -7.97 3.95 24.18
C LEU A 383 -6.46 3.87 24.44
N GLU A 384 -6.06 3.29 25.56
CA GLU A 384 -4.63 3.15 25.90
C GLU A 384 -3.89 2.28 24.88
N TYR A 385 -4.56 1.27 24.31
CA TYR A 385 -4.02 0.44 23.23
C TYR A 385 -3.87 1.22 21.92
N GLU A 386 -4.88 1.98 21.51
CA GLU A 386 -4.83 2.85 20.33
C GLU A 386 -3.73 3.91 20.46
N LEU A 387 -3.58 4.54 21.63
CA LEU A 387 -2.55 5.53 21.91
C LEU A 387 -1.13 4.91 21.91
N ALA A 388 -0.97 3.71 22.47
CA ALA A 388 0.29 2.97 22.40
C ALA A 388 0.67 2.67 20.94
N ALA A 389 -0.29 2.25 20.11
CA ALA A 389 -0.07 2.04 18.69
C ALA A 389 0.28 3.32 17.94
N LEU A 390 -0.46 4.40 18.15
CA LEU A 390 -0.18 5.68 17.50
C LEU A 390 1.21 6.22 17.88
N LYS A 391 1.63 6.06 19.13
CA LYS A 391 2.98 6.45 19.58
C LYS A 391 4.09 5.62 18.92
N MET A 392 3.94 4.30 18.88
CA MET A 392 4.89 3.42 18.18
C MET A 392 4.97 3.75 16.69
N ILE A 393 3.82 4.09 16.08
CA ILE A 393 3.75 4.50 14.69
C ILE A 393 4.50 5.83 14.48
N ALA A 394 4.32 6.81 15.38
CA ALA A 394 4.99 8.11 15.31
C ALA A 394 6.53 8.05 15.43
N ASP A 395 7.07 6.99 16.05
CA ASP A 395 8.51 6.81 16.21
C ASP A 395 9.30 6.77 14.88
N ILE A 396 8.66 6.38 13.77
CA ILE A 396 9.35 6.30 12.46
C ILE A 396 9.44 7.65 11.74
N LYS A 397 8.74 8.69 12.25
CA LYS A 397 8.72 10.05 11.70
C LYS A 397 8.43 10.09 10.20
N ASP A 398 7.32 9.46 9.83
CA ASP A 398 6.82 9.37 8.48
C ASP A 398 5.42 9.97 8.40
N THR A 399 5.22 11.01 7.60
CA THR A 399 3.92 11.69 7.46
C THR A 399 2.84 10.76 6.90
N HIS A 400 3.18 9.69 6.17
CA HIS A 400 2.18 8.69 5.75
C HIS A 400 1.73 7.76 6.88
N ALA A 401 2.55 7.63 7.93
CA ALA A 401 2.36 6.67 8.98
C ALA A 401 1.46 7.22 10.08
N ASN A 402 0.17 7.36 9.82
CA ASN A 402 -0.83 7.68 10.84
C ASN A 402 -1.72 6.47 11.14
N LEU A 403 -2.53 6.54 12.18
CA LEU A 403 -3.58 5.56 12.45
C LEU A 403 -4.82 5.93 11.64
N TRP A 404 -5.04 5.25 10.52
CA TRP A 404 -6.09 5.55 9.54
C TRP A 404 -7.40 4.80 9.82
N ARG A 405 -7.36 3.68 10.54
CA ARG A 405 -8.52 2.94 11.06
C ARG A 405 -8.21 2.33 12.43
N GLY A 406 -9.25 1.99 13.19
CA GLY A 406 -9.15 1.44 14.54
C GLY A 406 -8.70 2.49 15.56
N LYS A 407 -9.20 3.73 15.43
CA LYS A 407 -8.89 4.84 16.35
C LYS A 407 -10.16 5.49 16.89
N ASP A 408 -11.21 4.70 17.06
CA ASP A 408 -12.52 5.20 17.42
C ASP A 408 -12.54 5.77 18.83
N LYS A 409 -11.77 5.24 19.78
CA LYS A 409 -11.67 5.83 21.12
C LYS A 409 -10.88 7.13 21.15
N ILE A 410 -9.79 7.22 20.40
CA ILE A 410 -9.09 8.50 20.17
C ILE A 410 -10.05 9.53 19.57
N ASN A 411 -10.83 9.14 18.55
CA ASN A 411 -11.80 10.04 17.92
C ASN A 411 -12.96 10.42 18.84
N GLU A 412 -13.43 9.51 19.69
CA GLU A 412 -14.46 9.76 20.69
C GLU A 412 -14.02 10.85 21.67
N ILE A 413 -12.77 10.81 22.13
CA ILE A 413 -12.22 11.79 23.08
C ILE A 413 -11.94 13.13 22.43
N LEU A 414 -11.37 13.14 21.22
CA LEU A 414 -11.16 14.38 20.48
C LEU A 414 -12.51 15.05 20.13
N GLY A 415 -13.55 14.26 19.91
CA GLY A 415 -14.85 14.73 19.45
C GLY A 415 -14.87 15.09 17.97
N ASP A 416 -16.06 15.45 17.49
CA ASP A 416 -16.33 15.71 16.07
C ASP A 416 -16.90 17.11 15.82
N ASN A 417 -16.85 17.98 16.84
CA ASN A 417 -17.26 19.37 16.73
C ASN A 417 -16.06 20.28 16.51
N TYR A 418 -16.22 21.26 15.62
CA TYR A 418 -15.23 22.22 15.18
C TYR A 418 -15.82 23.64 15.18
N PRO A 419 -14.99 24.68 15.34
CA PRO A 419 -15.44 26.04 15.06
C PRO A 419 -15.67 26.26 13.56
N ASN A 420 -16.48 27.27 13.19
CA ASN A 420 -16.77 27.63 11.79
C ASN A 420 -15.63 28.41 11.10
N PHE A 421 -14.39 28.22 11.53
CA PHE A 421 -13.20 28.80 10.92
C PHE A 421 -12.06 27.79 10.85
N HIS A 422 -11.14 28.04 9.92
CA HIS A 422 -9.91 27.26 9.74
C HIS A 422 -8.73 27.98 10.39
N VAL A 423 -7.75 27.19 10.82
CA VAL A 423 -6.53 27.68 11.44
C VAL A 423 -5.30 27.01 10.84
N SER A 424 -4.23 27.77 10.74
CA SER A 424 -2.90 27.29 10.36
C SER A 424 -1.83 27.92 11.23
N PHE A 425 -0.63 27.35 11.21
CA PHE A 425 0.53 27.95 11.86
C PHE A 425 1.23 28.90 10.89
N ILE A 426 1.13 30.20 11.16
CA ILE A 426 1.80 31.27 10.40
C ILE A 426 2.72 32.01 11.36
N GLU A 427 3.98 32.22 10.98
CA GLU A 427 5.01 32.80 11.88
C GLU A 427 5.11 32.06 13.24
N ASN A 428 4.92 30.72 13.21
CA ASN A 428 4.86 29.84 14.38
C ASN A 428 3.73 30.14 15.39
N LYS A 429 2.69 30.87 14.97
CA LYS A 429 1.50 31.18 15.77
C LYS A 429 0.28 30.51 15.15
N LEU A 430 -0.66 30.04 15.98
CA LEU A 430 -1.92 29.50 15.50
C LEU A 430 -2.84 30.65 15.11
N VAL A 431 -3.12 30.80 13.82
CA VAL A 431 -3.81 31.96 13.25
C VAL A 431 -5.10 31.52 12.57
N ILE A 432 -6.16 32.28 12.76
CA ILE A 432 -7.40 32.13 11.98
C ILE A 432 -7.12 32.60 10.55
N ASP A 433 -7.07 31.67 9.59
CA ASP A 433 -6.71 31.97 8.20
C ASP A 433 -7.91 32.04 7.25
N ASN A 434 -9.07 31.52 7.67
CA ASN A 434 -10.26 31.48 6.83
C ASN A 434 -11.52 31.15 7.62
N PHE A 435 -12.69 31.41 7.02
CA PHE A 435 -13.99 30.94 7.50
C PHE A 435 -14.56 29.94 6.49
N TYR A 436 -15.20 28.86 6.96
CA TYR A 436 -15.62 27.78 6.05
C TYR A 436 -16.62 28.27 4.99
N ASN A 437 -17.58 29.12 5.37
CA ASN A 437 -18.47 29.82 4.44
C ASN A 437 -18.61 31.32 4.81
N GLU A 438 -19.03 32.14 3.85
CA GLU A 438 -19.13 33.60 4.01
C GLU A 438 -20.19 34.03 5.04
N ASP A 439 -21.26 33.25 5.19
CA ASP A 439 -22.38 33.53 6.08
C ASP A 439 -22.14 33.09 7.54
N SER A 440 -21.00 32.45 7.83
CA SER A 440 -20.71 31.90 9.15
C SER A 440 -20.61 33.01 10.19
N PRO A 441 -21.27 32.86 11.36
CA PRO A 441 -21.16 33.85 12.42
C PRO A 441 -19.71 33.95 12.88
N ARG A 442 -19.12 35.14 12.69
CA ARG A 442 -17.71 35.39 13.01
C ARG A 442 -17.47 35.50 14.51
N ASN A 443 -18.49 35.74 15.33
CA ASN A 443 -18.39 35.89 16.80
C ASN A 443 -17.35 36.94 17.23
N GLY A 444 -17.21 38.00 16.42
CA GLY A 444 -16.22 39.06 16.61
C GLY A 444 -14.76 38.57 16.48
N LEU A 445 -14.54 37.47 15.76
CA LEU A 445 -13.24 37.00 15.29
C LEU A 445 -13.01 37.47 13.86
N LYS A 446 -11.75 37.55 13.46
CA LYS A 446 -11.32 37.99 12.12
C LYS A 446 -10.14 37.16 11.64
N ILE A 447 -9.95 37.15 10.33
CA ILE A 447 -8.76 36.59 9.71
C ILE A 447 -7.53 37.35 10.26
N GLY A 448 -6.49 36.60 10.62
CA GLY A 448 -5.28 37.14 11.24
C GLY A 448 -5.27 37.14 12.77
N ASP A 449 -6.40 36.86 13.42
CA ASP A 449 -6.47 36.68 14.87
C ASP A 449 -5.58 35.51 15.32
N ILE A 450 -4.76 35.73 16.36
CA ILE A 450 -3.85 34.71 16.90
C ILE A 450 -4.51 34.03 18.10
N ILE A 451 -4.69 32.72 18.06
CA ILE A 451 -5.17 31.94 19.20
C ILE A 451 -3.96 31.56 20.06
N THR A 452 -3.95 32.02 21.31
CA THR A 452 -2.85 31.79 22.27
C THR A 452 -3.19 30.71 23.30
N ARG A 453 -4.48 30.49 23.60
CA ARG A 453 -4.95 29.42 24.50
C ARG A 453 -6.22 28.77 24.02
N ILE A 454 -6.39 27.49 24.35
CA ILE A 454 -7.60 26.69 24.14
C ILE A 454 -7.96 26.03 25.47
N ASN A 455 -9.18 26.26 25.95
CA ASN A 455 -9.67 25.82 27.27
C ASN A 455 -8.68 26.15 28.40
N GLY A 456 -8.09 27.35 28.36
CA GLY A 456 -7.11 27.83 29.33
C GLY A 456 -5.69 27.30 29.17
N LYS A 457 -5.42 26.31 28.30
CA LYS A 457 -4.07 25.77 28.04
C LYS A 457 -3.41 26.50 26.88
N LYS A 458 -2.11 26.83 26.99
CA LYS A 458 -1.37 27.49 25.91
C LYS A 458 -1.25 26.59 24.69
N VAL A 459 -1.31 27.17 23.50
CA VAL A 459 -1.19 26.41 22.25
C VAL A 459 0.16 25.68 22.17
N GLU A 460 1.25 26.31 22.61
CA GLU A 460 2.59 25.72 22.59
C GLU A 460 2.68 24.49 23.52
N ASP A 461 2.01 24.54 24.67
CA ASP A 461 1.93 23.41 25.60
C ASP A 461 1.11 22.26 25.00
N ILE A 462 0.02 22.57 24.28
CA ILE A 462 -0.79 21.54 23.59
C ILE A 462 0.03 20.88 22.48
N VAL A 463 0.75 21.65 21.67
CA VAL A 463 1.64 21.13 20.62
C VAL A 463 2.69 20.22 21.22
N THR A 464 3.36 20.68 22.29
CA THR A 464 4.45 19.94 22.96
C THR A 464 3.94 18.63 23.56
N ASP A 465 2.81 18.67 24.26
CA ASP A 465 2.26 17.48 24.94
C ASP A 465 1.73 16.42 23.98
N ASN A 466 1.41 16.80 22.73
CA ASN A 466 0.82 15.89 21.76
C ASN A 466 1.79 15.47 20.65
N GLN A 467 2.96 16.08 20.49
CA GLN A 467 3.84 15.86 19.33
C GLN A 467 4.20 14.38 19.07
N ASP A 468 4.30 13.57 20.12
CA ASP A 468 4.61 12.13 20.04
C ASP A 468 3.46 11.29 19.44
N PHE A 469 2.27 11.88 19.27
CA PHE A 469 1.11 11.26 18.63
C PHE A 469 0.86 11.79 17.22
N TYR A 470 1.73 12.69 16.72
CA TYR A 470 1.66 13.25 15.36
C TYR A 470 2.86 12.77 14.53
N PRO A 471 2.73 11.59 13.89
CA PRO A 471 3.71 11.10 12.92
C PRO A 471 3.87 12.12 11.80
N ALA A 472 5.07 12.66 11.66
CA ALA A 472 5.39 13.63 10.64
C ALA A 472 6.89 13.61 10.36
N SER A 473 7.24 13.80 9.09
CA SER A 473 8.61 13.75 8.61
C SER A 473 9.42 15.00 8.97
N ASN A 474 8.76 16.15 9.12
CA ASN A 474 9.38 17.39 9.59
C ASN A 474 8.38 18.23 10.43
N GLN A 475 8.90 19.29 11.07
CA GLN A 475 8.12 20.11 12.02
C GLN A 475 7.02 20.95 11.36
N PRO A 476 7.22 21.63 10.21
CA PRO A 476 6.13 22.34 9.52
C PRO A 476 4.91 21.43 9.26
N THR A 477 5.17 20.22 8.78
CA THR A 477 4.13 19.22 8.53
C THR A 477 3.49 18.68 9.79
N ARG A 478 4.24 18.52 10.88
CA ARG A 478 3.66 18.20 12.19
C ARG A 478 2.68 19.28 12.65
N LEU A 479 3.06 20.54 12.52
CA LEU A 479 2.21 21.68 12.90
C LEU A 479 0.94 21.74 12.04
N ARG A 480 1.06 21.48 10.73
CA ARG A 480 -0.08 21.29 9.81
C ARG A 480 -1.03 20.19 10.31
N ASP A 481 -0.51 19.03 10.68
CA ASP A 481 -1.36 17.91 11.12
C ASP A 481 -1.99 18.14 12.49
N ILE A 482 -1.27 18.81 13.39
CA ILE A 482 -1.78 19.23 14.69
C ILE A 482 -2.92 20.24 14.49
N SER A 483 -2.78 21.23 13.61
CA SER A 483 -3.79 22.28 13.44
C SER A 483 -5.16 21.72 13.04
N PHE A 484 -5.21 20.61 12.31
CA PHE A 484 -6.47 19.93 11.97
C PHE A 484 -7.26 19.42 13.16
N ASN A 485 -6.58 19.00 14.23
CA ASN A 485 -7.23 18.35 15.36
C ASN A 485 -7.29 19.24 16.61
N LEU A 486 -6.54 20.35 16.61
CA LEU A 486 -6.30 21.16 17.80
C LEU A 486 -7.57 21.79 18.40
N LEU A 487 -8.56 22.10 17.56
CA LEU A 487 -9.83 22.74 17.96
C LEU A 487 -11.01 21.77 18.03
N ARG A 488 -10.75 20.45 17.96
CA ARG A 488 -11.78 19.43 18.12
C ARG A 488 -12.27 19.38 19.56
N THR A 489 -13.57 19.17 19.73
CA THR A 489 -14.17 18.99 21.06
C THR A 489 -15.43 18.14 21.02
N THR A 490 -15.78 17.54 22.16
CA THR A 490 -17.07 16.88 22.41
C THR A 490 -18.12 17.84 22.96
N SER A 491 -17.73 19.05 23.37
CA SER A 491 -18.62 20.10 23.85
C SER A 491 -19.34 20.81 22.69
N ASN A 492 -20.38 21.59 23.02
CA ASN A 492 -21.07 22.48 22.09
C ASN A 492 -20.44 23.89 22.01
N SER A 493 -19.43 24.15 22.83
CA SER A 493 -18.66 25.40 22.81
C SER A 493 -17.18 25.16 23.16
N LEU A 494 -16.34 26.12 22.82
CA LEU A 494 -14.90 26.11 23.07
C LEU A 494 -14.46 27.47 23.64
N ASP A 495 -13.64 27.47 24.68
CA ASP A 495 -13.02 28.68 25.19
C ASP A 495 -11.67 28.90 24.50
N ILE A 496 -11.49 30.07 23.89
CA ILE A 496 -10.23 30.47 23.27
C ILE A 496 -9.75 31.82 23.80
N GLU A 497 -8.44 31.96 24.01
CA GLU A 497 -7.80 33.26 24.18
C GLU A 497 -7.25 33.69 22.82
N VAL A 498 -7.67 34.87 22.37
CA VAL A 498 -7.28 35.44 21.09
C VAL A 498 -6.51 36.74 21.33
N GLU A 499 -5.40 36.91 20.64
CA GLU A 499 -4.59 38.12 20.61
C GLU A 499 -4.79 38.86 19.28
N ASP A 500 -5.24 40.12 19.37
CA ASP A 500 -5.40 41.05 18.26
C ASP A 500 -4.65 42.34 18.59
N ASN A 501 -3.61 42.67 17.82
CA ASN A 501 -2.74 43.83 18.04
C ASN A 501 -2.23 43.97 19.49
N GLY A 502 -1.90 42.84 20.14
CA GLY A 502 -1.42 42.79 21.53
C GLY A 502 -2.50 42.83 22.60
N ILE A 503 -3.78 42.99 22.23
CA ILE A 503 -4.92 42.90 23.15
C ILE A 503 -5.36 41.44 23.21
N LYS A 504 -5.36 40.88 24.42
CA LYS A 504 -5.81 39.50 24.67
C LYS A 504 -7.25 39.49 25.17
N LEU A 505 -8.08 38.70 24.50
CA LEU A 505 -9.49 38.53 24.82
C LEU A 505 -9.83 37.05 24.93
N ILE A 506 -10.52 36.67 26.01
CA ILE A 506 -11.09 35.33 26.14
C ILE A 506 -12.49 35.35 25.53
N LYS A 507 -12.77 34.38 24.67
CA LYS A 507 -14.06 34.19 24.00
C LYS A 507 -14.52 32.75 24.15
N THR A 508 -15.76 32.56 24.54
CA THR A 508 -16.48 31.30 24.40
C THR A 508 -17.17 31.31 23.04
N ILE A 509 -16.79 30.39 22.15
CA ILE A 509 -17.32 30.30 20.80
C ILE A 509 -18.17 29.04 20.61
N PRO A 510 -19.24 29.09 19.78
CA PRO A 510 -19.96 27.89 19.39
C PRO A 510 -19.10 27.02 18.48
N VAL A 511 -19.28 25.71 18.61
CA VAL A 511 -18.73 24.70 17.70
C VAL A 511 -19.86 23.86 17.11
N TYR A 512 -19.59 23.25 15.98
CA TYR A 512 -20.58 22.55 15.15
C TYR A 512 -20.02 21.21 14.75
N ASN A 513 -20.89 20.21 14.65
CA ASN A 513 -20.47 18.91 14.15
C ASN A 513 -19.92 19.08 12.72
N LYS A 514 -18.80 18.43 12.39
CA LYS A 514 -18.13 18.59 11.08
C LYS A 514 -19.06 18.44 9.88
N LYS A 515 -20.09 17.58 9.99
CA LYS A 515 -21.04 17.29 8.90
C LYS A 515 -21.96 18.48 8.61
N ASP A 516 -22.13 19.37 9.58
CA ASP A 516 -23.01 20.54 9.51
C ASP A 516 -22.22 21.80 9.08
N ILE A 517 -20.88 21.71 9.01
CA ILE A 517 -20.02 22.79 8.50
C ILE A 517 -19.92 22.67 6.97
N LYS A 518 -20.62 23.58 6.28
CA LYS A 518 -20.53 23.69 4.81
C LYS A 518 -19.10 23.98 4.39
N ASP A 519 -18.63 23.32 3.33
CA ASP A 519 -17.29 23.50 2.74
C ASP A 519 -16.12 23.13 3.67
N PHE A 520 -16.35 22.28 4.68
CA PHE A 520 -15.32 21.79 5.61
C PHE A 520 -14.07 21.25 4.89
N TYR A 521 -14.26 20.54 3.77
CA TYR A 521 -13.17 19.93 3.02
C TYR A 521 -12.64 20.77 1.84
N LYS A 522 -12.99 22.07 1.74
CA LYS A 522 -12.69 22.89 0.54
C LYS A 522 -11.21 22.92 0.15
N TRP A 523 -10.28 22.78 1.09
CA TRP A 523 -8.84 22.73 0.81
C TRP A 523 -8.36 21.38 0.24
N TYR A 524 -9.11 20.30 0.49
CA TYR A 524 -8.75 18.92 0.14
C TYR A 524 -9.49 18.41 -1.08
N THR A 525 -10.66 18.97 -1.39
CA THR A 525 -11.49 18.53 -2.51
C THR A 525 -11.26 19.36 -3.76
N LYS A 526 -11.38 18.70 -4.91
CA LYS A 526 -11.48 19.37 -6.21
C LYS A 526 -12.68 20.31 -6.19
N GLU A 527 -12.55 21.45 -6.83
CA GLU A 527 -13.64 22.40 -6.98
C GLU A 527 -14.28 22.20 -8.36
N GLU A 528 -15.61 22.02 -8.38
CA GLU A 528 -16.34 21.88 -9.63
C GLU A 528 -16.35 23.20 -10.40
N ASN A 529 -16.24 23.11 -11.73
CA ASN A 529 -16.34 24.24 -12.67
C ASN A 529 -15.26 25.33 -12.53
N ILE A 530 -14.16 25.06 -11.82
CA ILE A 530 -13.00 25.96 -11.78
C ILE A 530 -11.93 25.47 -12.75
N SER A 531 -11.48 26.37 -13.63
CA SER A 531 -10.40 26.09 -14.57
C SER A 531 -9.09 25.77 -13.85
N SER A 532 -8.38 24.76 -14.32
CA SER A 532 -7.04 24.39 -13.84
C SER A 532 -5.95 25.37 -14.27
N TYR A 533 -6.26 26.28 -15.20
CA TYR A 533 -5.32 27.30 -15.66
C TYR A 533 -6.02 28.61 -16.04
N ARG A 534 -5.28 29.73 -15.98
CA ARG A 534 -5.75 31.06 -16.38
C ARG A 534 -4.58 31.96 -16.77
N LEU A 535 -4.87 33.07 -17.45
CA LEU A 535 -3.90 34.13 -17.71
C LEU A 535 -4.02 35.22 -16.63
N LEU A 536 -2.89 35.60 -16.05
CA LEU A 536 -2.77 36.72 -15.12
C LEU A 536 -2.38 38.00 -15.88
N LYS A 537 -2.28 39.12 -15.14
CA LYS A 537 -1.71 40.37 -15.66
C LYS A 537 -0.29 40.14 -16.20
N ASN A 538 0.17 41.03 -17.08
CA ASN A 538 1.49 40.98 -17.71
C ASN A 538 1.77 39.72 -18.55
N ASN A 539 0.73 39.06 -19.07
CA ASN A 539 0.85 37.86 -19.90
C ASN A 539 1.60 36.72 -19.17
N ILE A 540 1.24 36.48 -17.91
CA ILE A 540 1.79 35.39 -17.08
C ILE A 540 0.74 34.29 -17.00
N GLY A 541 1.13 33.05 -17.31
CA GLY A 541 0.27 31.89 -17.14
C GLY A 541 0.20 31.46 -15.67
N TYR A 542 -0.95 31.01 -15.20
CA TYR A 542 -1.11 30.36 -13.90
C TYR A 542 -1.77 29.00 -14.12
N VAL A 543 -1.19 27.96 -13.52
CA VAL A 543 -1.69 26.58 -13.55
C VAL A 543 -1.80 26.08 -12.12
N SER A 544 -2.96 25.60 -11.71
CA SER A 544 -3.17 24.92 -10.43
C SER A 544 -3.35 23.43 -10.67
N LEU A 545 -2.61 22.60 -9.94
CA LEU A 545 -2.76 21.16 -10.02
C LEU A 545 -4.02 20.65 -9.30
N LYS A 546 -4.70 21.49 -8.52
CA LYS A 546 -5.86 21.12 -7.70
C LYS A 546 -7.02 20.59 -8.54
N ASN A 547 -7.24 21.18 -9.71
CA ASN A 547 -8.35 20.87 -10.60
C ASN A 547 -7.91 20.33 -11.97
N ILE A 548 -6.60 20.11 -12.17
CA ILE A 548 -6.04 19.71 -13.48
C ILE A 548 -6.53 18.33 -13.93
N LYS A 549 -6.80 18.22 -15.23
CA LYS A 549 -7.14 16.97 -15.91
C LYS A 549 -6.17 16.71 -17.06
N ASP A 550 -6.09 15.46 -17.51
CA ASP A 550 -5.24 15.10 -18.65
C ASP A 550 -5.61 15.87 -19.92
N GLU A 551 -6.90 16.21 -20.11
CA GLU A 551 -7.36 16.97 -21.28
C GLU A 551 -6.91 18.43 -21.28
N ASP A 552 -6.59 19.00 -20.10
CA ASP A 552 -6.18 20.39 -19.97
C ASP A 552 -4.76 20.62 -20.51
N VAL A 553 -3.92 19.58 -20.50
CA VAL A 553 -2.49 19.68 -20.86
C VAL A 553 -2.29 20.26 -22.25
N ASN A 554 -3.10 19.83 -23.24
CA ASN A 554 -2.99 20.34 -24.60
C ASN A 554 -3.40 21.81 -24.71
N LYS A 555 -4.41 22.23 -23.94
CA LYS A 555 -4.86 23.64 -23.91
C LYS A 555 -3.83 24.52 -23.21
N ILE A 556 -3.31 24.09 -22.07
CA ILE A 556 -2.23 24.74 -21.33
C ILE A 556 -1.02 24.97 -22.26
N LYS A 557 -0.55 23.91 -22.94
CA LYS A 557 0.56 24.02 -23.90
C LYS A 557 0.26 24.96 -25.06
N LYS A 558 -0.98 24.97 -25.57
CA LYS A 558 -1.36 25.80 -26.71
C LYS A 558 -1.49 27.28 -26.34
N GLU A 559 -2.10 27.57 -25.20
CA GLU A 559 -2.49 28.92 -24.78
C GLU A 559 -1.37 29.61 -24.00
N LEU A 560 -0.60 28.87 -23.19
CA LEU A 560 0.44 29.45 -22.36
C LEU A 560 1.84 29.43 -23.01
N LYS A 561 2.04 28.80 -24.18
CA LYS A 561 3.38 28.71 -24.81
C LYS A 561 4.10 30.05 -25.06
N ASN A 562 3.35 31.14 -25.19
CA ASN A 562 3.87 32.47 -25.52
C ASN A 562 3.73 33.45 -24.33
N THR A 563 3.44 32.96 -23.13
CA THR A 563 3.43 33.80 -21.92
C THR A 563 4.85 34.18 -21.53
N LYS A 564 5.00 35.27 -20.76
CA LYS A 564 6.29 35.72 -20.22
C LYS A 564 6.88 34.71 -19.22
N GLY A 565 6.01 34.11 -18.43
CA GLY A 565 6.31 33.01 -17.51
C GLY A 565 5.07 32.20 -17.20
N ILE A 566 5.25 31.09 -16.48
CA ILE A 566 4.16 30.25 -15.96
C ILE A 566 4.38 30.05 -14.46
N ILE A 567 3.35 30.29 -13.66
CA ILE A 567 3.29 29.90 -12.25
C ILE A 567 2.55 28.57 -12.16
N VAL A 568 3.15 27.58 -11.52
CA VAL A 568 2.53 26.26 -11.28
C VAL A 568 2.33 26.08 -9.78
N ASP A 569 1.08 26.06 -9.33
CA ASP A 569 0.72 26.00 -7.92
C ASP A 569 0.52 24.55 -7.46
N ILE A 570 1.47 24.06 -6.66
CA ILE A 570 1.51 22.70 -6.07
C ILE A 570 1.34 22.78 -4.53
N ARG A 571 0.91 23.91 -3.99
CA ARG A 571 0.48 24.04 -2.57
C ARG A 571 -0.80 23.26 -2.26
N ASN A 572 -1.33 22.56 -3.26
CA ASN A 572 -2.51 21.72 -3.27
C ASN A 572 -2.12 20.31 -3.75
N TYR A 573 -2.97 19.32 -3.48
CA TYR A 573 -2.72 17.96 -3.95
C TYR A 573 -3.11 17.81 -5.44
N PRO A 574 -2.23 17.27 -6.30
CA PRO A 574 -2.50 17.12 -7.72
C PRO A 574 -3.72 16.24 -8.03
N SER A 575 -4.59 16.73 -8.91
CA SER A 575 -5.79 16.02 -9.37
C SER A 575 -5.55 14.95 -10.42
N ALA A 576 -4.43 15.04 -11.14
CA ALA A 576 -4.00 14.13 -12.20
C ALA A 576 -2.46 14.02 -12.18
N PHE A 577 -1.94 12.93 -12.75
CA PHE A 577 -0.50 12.62 -12.69
C PHE A 577 0.28 13.36 -13.80
N MET A 578 0.80 14.54 -13.46
CA MET A 578 1.43 15.47 -14.40
C MET A 578 2.95 15.39 -14.65
N PRO A 579 3.78 14.59 -13.93
CA PRO A 579 5.24 14.59 -14.11
C PRO A 579 5.70 14.47 -15.56
N PHE A 580 5.17 13.52 -16.33
CA PHE A 580 5.65 13.26 -17.70
C PHE A 580 4.89 14.05 -18.78
N THR A 581 3.61 14.31 -18.57
CA THR A 581 2.75 14.96 -19.58
C THR A 581 2.99 16.47 -19.62
N LEU A 582 2.92 17.13 -18.47
CA LEU A 582 3.20 18.55 -18.33
C LEU A 582 4.70 18.81 -18.13
N GLY A 583 5.44 17.98 -17.37
CA GLY A 583 6.87 18.21 -17.14
C GLY A 583 7.72 18.14 -18.41
N SER A 584 7.32 17.33 -19.41
CA SER A 584 7.95 17.34 -20.74
C SER A 584 7.79 18.65 -21.51
N PHE A 585 6.90 19.54 -21.07
CA PHE A 585 6.79 20.89 -21.62
C PHE A 585 7.90 21.82 -21.14
N PHE A 586 8.51 21.52 -19.99
CA PHE A 586 9.48 22.39 -19.34
C PHE A 586 10.93 21.94 -19.57
N THR A 587 11.15 20.80 -20.25
CA THR A 587 12.46 20.19 -20.47
C THR A 587 12.83 20.19 -21.96
N SER A 588 14.05 20.61 -22.32
CA SER A 588 14.55 20.52 -23.71
C SER A 588 15.29 19.22 -24.00
N SER A 589 15.89 18.61 -22.98
CA SER A 589 16.58 17.32 -23.06
C SER A 589 15.96 16.27 -22.15
N LYS A 590 16.32 15.00 -22.37
CA LYS A 590 16.02 13.94 -21.41
C LYS A 590 16.80 14.20 -20.12
N THR A 591 16.12 14.56 -19.04
CA THR A 591 16.75 15.01 -17.78
C THR A 591 16.39 14.08 -16.62
N PRO A 592 17.35 13.56 -15.85
CA PRO A 592 17.07 12.75 -14.66
C PRO A 592 16.43 13.63 -13.58
N PHE A 593 15.46 13.12 -12.85
CA PHE A 593 14.79 13.90 -11.80
C PHE A 593 14.61 13.16 -10.48
N VAL A 594 14.66 11.83 -10.49
CA VAL A 594 14.46 11.00 -9.30
C VAL A 594 15.20 9.68 -9.44
N LYS A 595 15.55 9.11 -8.30
CA LYS A 595 16.09 7.75 -8.15
C LYS A 595 15.38 7.07 -6.99
N PHE A 596 15.28 5.74 -7.03
CA PHE A 596 14.60 4.97 -5.99
C PHE A 596 15.51 3.93 -5.36
N THR A 597 15.21 3.55 -4.11
CA THR A 597 15.68 2.29 -3.54
C THR A 597 14.57 1.25 -3.51
N THR A 598 14.90 0.00 -3.83
CA THR A 598 13.99 -1.14 -3.77
C THR A 598 14.49 -2.14 -2.74
N GLY A 599 13.57 -2.69 -1.95
CA GLY A 599 13.91 -3.74 -0.98
C GLY A 599 14.09 -5.10 -1.65
N ASN A 600 14.91 -5.96 -1.05
CA ASN A 600 15.07 -7.34 -1.51
C ASN A 600 14.26 -8.31 -0.64
N ILE A 601 13.21 -8.91 -1.21
CA ILE A 601 12.42 -9.95 -0.50
C ILE A 601 13.24 -11.22 -0.24
N ASP A 602 14.22 -11.50 -1.10
CA ASP A 602 15.13 -12.64 -0.96
C ASP A 602 16.21 -12.38 0.08
N TYR A 603 16.36 -11.15 0.56
CA TYR A 603 17.25 -10.81 1.67
C TYR A 603 16.63 -9.68 2.51
N PRO A 604 15.59 -9.98 3.33
CA PRO A 604 14.81 -8.96 4.03
C PRO A 604 15.69 -8.02 4.85
N GLY A 605 15.52 -6.71 4.68
CA GLY A 605 16.36 -5.65 5.27
C GLY A 605 17.45 -5.10 4.35
N GLU A 606 17.64 -5.69 3.16
CA GLU A 606 18.51 -5.14 2.12
C GLU A 606 17.74 -4.17 1.20
N PHE A 607 18.33 -3.00 0.94
CA PHE A 607 17.83 -2.05 -0.06
C PHE A 607 18.96 -1.59 -0.98
N THR A 608 18.69 -1.57 -2.28
CA THR A 608 19.64 -1.15 -3.31
C THR A 608 19.06 -0.02 -4.14
N PHE A 609 19.93 0.85 -4.67
CA PHE A 609 19.54 1.87 -5.62
C PHE A 609 19.20 1.27 -6.98
N GLY A 610 18.08 1.68 -7.56
CA GLY A 610 17.75 1.44 -8.97
C GLY A 610 18.35 2.49 -9.91
N ASP A 611 18.01 2.43 -11.18
CA ASP A 611 18.39 3.46 -12.16
C ASP A 611 17.60 4.77 -11.95
N ASN A 612 18.18 5.87 -12.44
CA ASN A 612 17.47 7.15 -12.48
C ASN A 612 16.25 7.06 -13.41
N LEU A 613 15.17 7.74 -13.01
CA LEU A 613 14.05 8.01 -13.89
C LEU A 613 14.20 9.42 -14.50
N TYR A 614 13.71 9.56 -15.73
CA TYR A 614 13.94 10.73 -16.56
C TYR A 614 12.62 11.35 -17.02
N ILE A 615 12.59 12.67 -17.08
CA ILE A 615 11.59 13.40 -17.85
C ILE A 615 12.00 13.33 -19.33
N PRO A 616 11.13 12.85 -20.23
CA PRO A 616 11.45 12.78 -21.65
C PRO A 616 11.35 14.16 -22.30
N SER A 617 12.24 14.45 -23.25
CA SER A 617 12.04 15.57 -24.17
C SER A 617 11.02 15.21 -25.25
N LYS A 618 10.00 16.05 -25.44
CA LYS A 618 8.97 15.89 -26.48
C LYS A 618 8.98 17.05 -27.50
N GLY A 619 10.13 17.68 -27.69
CA GLY A 619 10.33 18.70 -28.73
C GLY A 619 10.12 20.13 -28.23
N LYS A 620 8.91 20.70 -28.40
CA LYS A 620 8.66 22.14 -28.15
C LYS A 620 8.59 22.48 -26.65
N THR A 621 9.74 22.75 -26.08
CA THR A 621 9.93 23.23 -24.70
C THR A 621 9.46 24.68 -24.56
N TYR A 622 8.79 24.98 -23.45
CA TYR A 622 8.45 26.33 -23.04
C TYR A 622 9.72 27.13 -22.73
N GLN A 623 9.85 28.31 -23.31
CA GLN A 623 11.08 29.12 -23.23
C GLN A 623 11.06 30.13 -22.07
N GLY A 624 9.88 30.48 -21.55
CA GLY A 624 9.75 31.42 -20.43
C GLY A 624 10.14 30.79 -19.08
N LYS A 625 10.18 31.62 -18.03
CA LYS A 625 10.44 31.15 -16.67
C LYS A 625 9.23 30.36 -16.14
N VAL A 626 9.48 29.29 -15.41
CA VAL A 626 8.44 28.53 -14.70
C VAL A 626 8.72 28.61 -13.22
N ILE A 627 7.73 29.06 -12.44
CA ILE A 627 7.84 29.18 -10.99
C ILE A 627 6.86 28.19 -10.36
N VAL A 628 7.38 27.22 -9.61
CA VAL A 628 6.57 26.18 -8.95
C VAL A 628 6.40 26.56 -7.48
N LEU A 629 5.16 26.67 -7.01
CA LEU A 629 4.85 27.02 -5.63
C LEU A 629 4.66 25.74 -4.80
N VAL A 630 5.35 25.64 -3.67
CA VAL A 630 5.26 24.49 -2.74
C VAL A 630 5.14 24.96 -1.29
N ASN A 631 4.58 24.12 -0.43
CA ASN A 631 4.56 24.33 1.02
C ASN A 631 4.41 22.99 1.77
N GLU A 632 4.23 23.03 3.08
CA GLU A 632 4.06 21.85 3.93
C GLU A 632 2.82 21.00 3.61
N ILE A 633 1.90 21.50 2.78
CA ILE A 633 0.73 20.75 2.26
C ILE A 633 1.13 19.90 1.03
N SER A 634 2.17 20.30 0.28
CA SER A 634 2.73 19.51 -0.81
C SER A 634 3.32 18.20 -0.23
N GLN A 635 2.62 17.09 -0.44
CA GLN A 635 2.98 15.77 0.06
C GLN A 635 2.89 14.71 -1.05
N SER A 636 3.69 13.65 -0.98
CA SER A 636 3.59 12.49 -1.86
C SER A 636 3.66 12.87 -3.35
N ALA A 637 2.62 12.58 -4.15
CA ALA A 637 2.58 12.90 -5.57
C ALA A 637 2.84 14.40 -5.88
N ALA A 638 2.55 15.30 -4.95
CA ALA A 638 2.88 16.72 -5.07
C ALA A 638 4.39 16.97 -5.02
N GLU A 639 5.11 16.30 -4.11
CA GLU A 639 6.57 16.36 -3.98
C GLU A 639 7.24 15.76 -5.22
N TYR A 640 6.79 14.58 -5.64
CA TYR A 640 7.25 13.92 -6.86
C TYR A 640 7.09 14.80 -8.10
N THR A 641 5.96 15.51 -8.20
CA THR A 641 5.68 16.43 -9.31
C THR A 641 6.57 17.67 -9.23
N ALA A 642 6.84 18.20 -8.04
CA ALA A 642 7.79 19.29 -7.85
C ALA A 642 9.21 18.90 -8.28
N MET A 643 9.67 17.69 -7.93
CA MET A 643 10.95 17.14 -8.40
C MET A 643 10.98 17.02 -9.93
N ALA A 644 9.92 16.50 -10.53
CA ALA A 644 9.80 16.36 -11.98
C ALA A 644 9.85 17.71 -12.70
N PHE A 645 9.17 18.74 -12.18
CA PHE A 645 9.18 20.07 -12.79
C PHE A 645 10.51 20.79 -12.57
N ARG A 646 11.17 20.61 -11.42
CA ARG A 646 12.52 21.13 -11.16
C ARG A 646 13.54 20.69 -12.21
N ALA A 647 13.35 19.54 -12.87
CA ALA A 647 14.22 19.08 -13.93
C ALA A 647 14.12 19.91 -15.25
N GLY A 648 13.19 20.86 -15.34
CA GLY A 648 13.04 21.74 -16.50
C GLY A 648 14.08 22.86 -16.59
N ASP A 649 14.24 23.41 -17.80
CA ASP A 649 15.37 24.28 -18.16
C ASP A 649 15.38 25.63 -17.42
N ASN A 650 14.22 26.26 -17.23
CA ASN A 650 14.06 27.58 -16.60
C ASN A 650 13.08 27.52 -15.43
N VAL A 651 13.17 26.45 -14.62
CA VAL A 651 12.24 26.19 -13.52
C VAL A 651 12.88 26.57 -12.18
N SER A 652 12.12 27.22 -11.31
CA SER A 652 12.50 27.43 -9.91
C SER A 652 11.35 27.06 -8.98
N ILE A 653 11.67 26.37 -7.91
CA ILE A 653 10.77 26.02 -6.82
C ILE A 653 10.82 27.13 -5.77
N ILE A 654 9.67 27.69 -5.40
CA ILE A 654 9.58 28.73 -4.35
C ILE A 654 8.53 28.35 -3.31
N GLY A 655 8.72 28.82 -2.07
CA GLY A 655 7.76 28.61 -1.00
C GLY A 655 8.41 28.09 0.28
N SER A 656 7.80 27.13 0.95
CA SER A 656 8.32 26.52 2.18
C SER A 656 8.59 25.02 2.00
N THR A 657 9.34 24.44 2.93
CA THR A 657 9.63 23.00 2.98
C THR A 657 8.36 22.16 2.86
N THR A 658 8.37 21.16 1.98
CA THR A 658 7.25 20.23 1.74
C THR A 658 7.17 19.13 2.80
N ALA A 659 6.24 18.20 2.64
CA ALA A 659 5.92 17.22 3.68
C ALA A 659 7.02 16.20 4.00
N GLY A 660 7.97 15.98 3.10
CA GLY A 660 9.06 15.02 3.27
C GLY A 660 8.59 13.58 3.32
N ALA A 661 7.54 13.25 2.56
CA ALA A 661 6.93 11.93 2.49
C ALA A 661 6.47 11.64 1.05
N ASP A 662 7.43 11.50 0.13
CA ASP A 662 7.17 11.31 -1.31
C ASP A 662 6.70 9.87 -1.61
N GLY A 663 7.37 8.89 -0.99
CA GLY A 663 7.27 7.48 -1.36
C GLY A 663 5.84 6.91 -1.32
N ASN A 664 5.51 6.10 -2.34
CA ASN A 664 4.31 5.27 -2.41
C ASN A 664 4.04 4.54 -1.09
N VAL A 665 2.78 4.55 -0.68
CA VAL A 665 2.36 3.97 0.59
C VAL A 665 2.28 2.45 0.55
N SER A 666 2.71 1.82 1.64
CA SER A 666 2.51 0.40 1.94
C SER A 666 1.60 0.28 3.17
N THR A 667 0.46 -0.39 3.02
CA THR A 667 -0.53 -0.54 4.10
C THR A 667 -0.10 -1.61 5.10
N ILE A 668 -0.24 -1.33 6.39
CA ILE A 668 0.01 -2.26 7.49
C ILE A 668 -1.29 -2.46 8.29
N TYR A 669 -1.59 -3.72 8.60
CA TYR A 669 -2.69 -4.12 9.47
C TYR A 669 -2.16 -4.71 10.77
N LEU A 670 -2.70 -4.26 11.90
CA LEU A 670 -2.37 -4.78 13.23
C LEU A 670 -3.64 -5.26 13.94
N PRO A 671 -3.53 -6.21 14.89
CA PRO A 671 -4.63 -6.67 15.73
C PRO A 671 -5.52 -5.54 16.27
N GLY A 672 -6.83 -5.80 16.41
CA GLY A 672 -7.82 -4.79 16.79
C GLY A 672 -8.36 -3.96 15.63
N GLY A 673 -8.09 -4.35 14.38
CA GLY A 673 -8.57 -3.62 13.22
C GLY A 673 -7.80 -2.33 12.92
N LEU A 674 -6.65 -2.14 13.59
CA LEU A 674 -5.78 -1.00 13.40
C LEU A 674 -5.20 -1.03 11.98
N LYS A 675 -5.28 0.09 11.28
CA LYS A 675 -4.68 0.28 9.95
C LYS A 675 -3.75 1.47 9.96
N THR A 676 -2.49 1.25 9.58
CA THR A 676 -1.51 2.29 9.33
C THR A 676 -0.88 2.12 7.95
N MET A 677 0.07 2.98 7.59
CA MET A 677 0.83 2.91 6.35
C MET A 677 2.27 3.34 6.60
N ILE A 678 3.16 3.09 5.63
CA ILE A 678 4.49 3.69 5.56
C ILE A 678 4.77 4.17 4.14
N SER A 679 5.66 5.14 4.00
CA SER A 679 6.34 5.48 2.74
C SER A 679 7.25 4.31 2.36
N GLY A 680 6.73 3.40 1.54
CA GLY A 680 7.30 2.07 1.29
C GLY A 680 8.35 2.02 0.19
N ILE A 681 8.48 3.06 -0.63
CA ILE A 681 9.59 3.20 -1.59
C ILE A 681 10.50 4.33 -1.15
N GLY A 682 11.80 4.11 -1.25
CA GLY A 682 12.81 5.13 -0.98
C GLY A 682 12.90 6.08 -2.16
N VAL A 683 12.61 7.37 -1.97
CA VAL A 683 12.66 8.41 -3.02
C VAL A 683 13.83 9.34 -2.75
N TYR A 684 14.64 9.55 -3.79
CA TYR A 684 15.88 10.31 -3.71
C TYR A 684 16.02 11.21 -4.94
N TYR A 685 16.75 12.31 -4.79
CA TYR A 685 17.25 13.05 -5.94
C TYR A 685 18.21 12.18 -6.80
N PRO A 686 18.48 12.54 -8.06
CA PRO A 686 19.33 11.75 -8.95
C PRO A 686 20.76 11.49 -8.44
N ASP A 687 21.25 12.33 -7.54
CA ASP A 687 22.55 12.22 -6.85
C ASP A 687 22.52 11.28 -5.64
N GLY A 688 21.34 10.81 -5.22
CA GLY A 688 21.13 9.97 -4.04
C GLY A 688 20.81 10.74 -2.76
N THR A 689 20.65 12.07 -2.82
CA THR A 689 20.25 12.87 -1.66
C THR A 689 18.79 12.55 -1.26
N PRO A 690 18.49 12.29 0.03
CA PRO A 690 17.15 11.86 0.46
C PRO A 690 16.13 13.00 0.43
N THR A 691 14.87 12.66 0.13
CA THR A 691 13.73 13.59 0.27
C THR A 691 12.92 13.32 1.54
N GLN A 692 12.90 12.07 2.03
CA GLN A 692 12.20 11.73 3.28
C GLN A 692 12.76 12.52 4.47
N ARG A 693 11.88 13.06 5.33
CA ARG A 693 12.22 13.94 6.47
C ARG A 693 12.76 15.33 6.12
N VAL A 694 13.25 15.52 4.90
CA VAL A 694 13.78 16.79 4.43
C VAL A 694 12.72 17.59 3.67
N GLY A 695 11.95 16.91 2.82
CA GLY A 695 11.09 17.55 1.81
C GLY A 695 11.87 18.04 0.60
N ILE A 696 11.14 18.59 -0.36
CA ILE A 696 11.65 19.35 -1.49
C ILE A 696 11.98 20.74 -0.98
N VAL A 697 13.26 20.98 -0.67
CA VAL A 697 13.74 22.29 -0.25
C VAL A 697 13.58 23.27 -1.41
N PRO A 698 12.87 24.41 -1.24
CA PRO A 698 12.68 25.39 -2.31
C PRO A 698 14.01 26.10 -2.65
N ASP A 699 14.13 26.54 -3.89
CA ASP A 699 15.29 27.33 -4.34
C ASP A 699 15.27 28.74 -3.74
N ILE A 700 14.06 29.27 -3.48
CA ILE A 700 13.83 30.53 -2.79
C ILE A 700 12.76 30.31 -1.72
N GLU A 701 13.14 30.48 -0.45
CA GLU A 701 12.21 30.38 0.66
C GLU A 701 11.30 31.62 0.73
N VAL A 702 9.99 31.39 0.70
CA VAL A 702 8.95 32.41 0.85
C VAL A 702 7.84 31.82 1.72
N LYS A 703 7.47 32.51 2.79
CA LYS A 703 6.41 32.08 3.72
C LYS A 703 5.32 33.14 3.77
N PRO A 704 4.03 32.75 3.87
CA PRO A 704 2.96 33.70 4.16
C PRO A 704 3.23 34.42 5.48
N THR A 705 2.83 35.69 5.56
CA THR A 705 2.90 36.47 6.80
C THR A 705 1.50 36.72 7.35
N ILE A 706 1.38 36.95 8.65
CA ILE A 706 0.09 37.32 9.26
C ILE A 706 -0.41 38.64 8.64
N LYS A 707 0.52 39.56 8.37
CA LYS A 707 0.21 40.82 7.70
C LYS A 707 -0.34 40.59 6.29
N GLY A 708 0.32 39.77 5.47
CA GLY A 708 -0.14 39.45 4.12
C GLY A 708 -1.52 38.80 4.11
N LEU A 709 -1.76 37.88 5.05
CA LEU A 709 -3.07 37.27 5.26
C LEU A 709 -4.16 38.32 5.57
N ILE A 710 -3.89 39.28 6.46
CA ILE A 710 -4.83 40.38 6.80
C ILE A 710 -5.05 41.31 5.59
N GLU A 711 -4.02 41.54 4.79
CA GLU A 711 -4.06 42.37 3.58
C GLU A 711 -4.59 41.65 2.34
N GLU A 712 -5.05 40.38 2.47
CA GLU A 712 -5.49 39.51 1.37
C GLU A 712 -4.45 39.34 0.26
N ARG A 713 -3.17 39.31 0.65
CA ARG A 713 -2.04 39.11 -0.25
C ARG A 713 -1.58 37.66 -0.26
N ASP A 714 -1.07 37.23 -1.40
CA ASP A 714 -0.38 35.96 -1.57
C ASP A 714 1.08 36.26 -1.94
N GLU A 715 1.95 36.33 -0.92
CA GLU A 715 3.35 36.71 -1.11
C GLU A 715 4.11 35.73 -2.01
N LEU A 716 3.67 34.48 -2.11
CA LEU A 716 4.28 33.48 -2.98
C LEU A 716 3.94 33.79 -4.45
N ILE A 717 2.67 34.10 -4.75
CA ILE A 717 2.28 34.52 -6.11
C ILE A 717 2.93 35.85 -6.47
N GLU A 718 2.95 36.83 -5.56
CA GLU A 718 3.61 38.12 -5.79
C GLU A 718 5.10 37.96 -6.08
N LYS A 719 5.80 37.12 -5.31
CA LYS A 719 7.22 36.83 -5.55
C LYS A 719 7.44 36.09 -6.86
N ALA A 720 6.56 35.16 -7.23
CA ALA A 720 6.63 34.50 -8.53
C ALA A 720 6.47 35.49 -9.69
N ILE A 721 5.52 36.42 -9.59
CA ILE A 721 5.32 37.49 -10.59
C ILE A 721 6.56 38.38 -10.65
N GLU A 722 7.13 38.79 -9.51
CA GLU A 722 8.36 39.58 -9.45
C GLU A 722 9.53 38.90 -10.19
N ILE A 723 9.75 37.60 -9.93
CA ILE A 723 10.83 36.83 -10.58
C ILE A 723 10.59 36.69 -12.08
N ILE A 724 9.34 36.46 -12.50
CA ILE A 724 9.00 36.40 -13.94
C ILE A 724 9.20 37.76 -14.59
N ASP A 725 8.87 38.85 -13.88
CA ASP A 725 8.94 40.18 -14.42
C ASP A 725 10.35 40.76 -14.52
N ASP A 726 11.24 40.40 -13.60
CA ASP A 726 12.63 40.85 -13.57
C ASP A 726 13.54 40.02 -14.50
N ALA A 727 14.11 40.68 -15.51
CA ALA A 727 15.06 40.08 -16.45
C ALA A 727 16.43 39.75 -15.82
N LYS A 728 16.73 40.24 -14.60
CA LYS A 728 18.05 40.08 -13.95
C LYS A 728 18.16 38.91 -12.98
N ILE A 729 17.04 38.36 -12.51
CA ILE A 729 17.04 37.16 -11.66
C ILE A 729 17.14 35.94 -12.57
N ALA A 730 18.36 35.47 -12.83
CA ALA A 730 18.58 34.26 -13.59
C ALA A 730 17.93 33.06 -12.87
N PRO A 731 17.34 32.08 -13.60
CA PRO A 731 17.00 30.80 -12.99
C PRO A 731 18.28 30.20 -12.39
N ILE A 732 18.22 29.81 -11.12
CA ILE A 732 19.35 29.17 -10.44
C ILE A 732 19.44 27.76 -11.04
N ASN A 733 20.39 27.57 -11.95
CA ASN A 733 20.63 26.26 -12.55
C ASN A 733 20.98 25.27 -11.44
N ALA A 734 20.20 24.19 -11.35
CA ALA A 734 20.53 23.00 -10.58
C ALA A 734 21.69 22.26 -11.26
N LYS A 735 22.89 22.82 -11.16
CA LYS A 735 24.17 22.18 -11.50
C LYS A 735 25.23 22.74 -10.56
N ASP A 736 25.22 22.25 -9.33
CA ASP A 736 26.41 21.89 -8.56
C ASP A 736 26.02 20.89 -7.47
#